data_AF-A0A554WB89-F1
#
_entry.id   AF-A0A554WB89-F1
#
_cell.length_a   1.000
_cell.length_b   1.000
_cell.length_c   1.000
_cell.angle_alpha   90.00
_cell.angle_beta   90.00
_cell.angle_gamma   90.00
#
_symmetry.space_group_name_H-M   'P 1'
#
loop_
_entity.id
_entity.type
_entity.pdbx_description
1 polymer ?
#
loop_
_entity_poly.entity_id
_entity_poly.type
_entity_poly.pdbx_seq_one_letter_code
_entity_poly.pdbx_strand_id
1 'polypeptide(L)'
;MLLQRIDSSVAYGIARAMIDGFNRHYRLFRAESARAKHRFETADWAGQQRAQRERIEFYDLRVKECVTRLEREFQASQQPMEVWQQAKLLYIGMLVDHRQPELAETFFNSVTTKILHRSYFQNDFIFVRPAISTEYIEPEDPKSHTTYRCYYPQTLAELPDTLRRLVEDFGLRVPFENLARDVADVHDALLPLFDHRRLRANFQIQVLDSLFYRNKGAYAVGKLINGFQEVPFALPILHNDRGQLVIDALLHGEDDLLMLFSFARAYFMVDMEVPSAYVQFLRSLMPRKPRAELYNALGLAKQGKTLFYRDFLYHMRHSTDQFRIAPGIKGMVMLVFDLPSFPFVFKVIKDRFPPQKDITPEQVRAKYQLVKQHDRAGRMADTLEFSGVGFPRERFTDELIEELLREAPSQVEIGDRNGDGRAEVVLKHVYIERRMIPLNIYLQECFDALKANPDDVRARQQLEHAVIEYGNAIKDLVAANIFPGDMLWKNFGITRHGKVVFYDYDEIEYITDCNFRRVPPPRDEDDEMSGEVWYSVGPHDVFPETFGPFLLSNPLVREVFMRHHADLLDVEFWQAHQQRLRAGHIHDIFPYEQARRFSTRRAVALSPSAESAAANPAPVPPALDGAALVAASSTFSSAEGVTA
;
A
#
# COMPACT_ATOMS: atom_id res chain seq x y z
N MET A 1 26.87 -26.45 17.80
CA MET A 1 27.03 -27.15 19.10
C MET A 1 25.81 -26.85 19.96
N LEU A 2 25.10 -27.85 20.46
CA LEU A 2 24.09 -27.64 21.51
C LEU A 2 24.84 -27.40 22.82
N LEU A 3 24.53 -26.30 23.52
CA LEU A 3 25.09 -26.00 24.84
C LEU A 3 24.80 -27.15 25.80
N GLN A 4 25.83 -27.61 26.53
CA GLN A 4 25.69 -28.71 27.51
C GLN A 4 25.02 -28.26 28.83
N ARG A 5 24.95 -26.95 29.10
CA ARG A 5 24.33 -26.36 30.29
C ARG A 5 23.85 -24.92 30.04
N ILE A 6 22.78 -24.52 30.72
CA ILE A 6 22.26 -23.15 30.76
C ILE A 6 22.28 -22.69 32.22
N ASP A 7 23.31 -21.94 32.62
CA ASP A 7 23.56 -21.56 34.01
C ASP A 7 24.08 -20.11 34.18
N SER A 8 24.21 -19.35 33.10
CA SER A 8 24.63 -17.95 33.16
C SER A 8 23.52 -17.03 33.67
N SER A 9 23.74 -16.47 34.87
CA SER A 9 22.85 -15.45 35.45
C SER A 9 22.82 -14.16 34.62
N VAL A 10 23.95 -13.80 33.97
CA VAL A 10 24.05 -12.65 33.06
C VAL A 10 23.19 -12.89 31.81
N ALA A 11 23.25 -14.09 31.23
CA ALA A 11 22.42 -14.45 30.08
C ALA A 11 20.92 -14.34 30.40
N TYR A 12 20.51 -14.79 31.59
CA TYR A 12 19.14 -14.63 32.07
C TYR A 12 18.74 -13.16 32.24
N GLY A 13 19.63 -12.34 32.82
CA GLY A 13 19.43 -10.90 32.94
C GLY A 13 19.23 -10.20 31.59
N ILE A 14 20.07 -10.52 30.60
CA ILE A 14 19.95 -10.02 29.22
C ILE A 14 18.61 -10.43 28.61
N ALA A 15 18.25 -11.72 28.66
CA ALA A 15 17.00 -12.23 28.10
C ALA A 15 15.78 -11.55 28.72
N ARG A 16 15.76 -11.38 30.05
CA ARG A 16 14.70 -10.67 30.77
C ARG A 16 14.62 -9.20 30.34
N ALA A 17 15.76 -8.50 30.30
CA ALA A 17 15.78 -7.09 29.92
C ALA A 17 15.30 -6.88 28.48
N MET A 18 15.60 -7.81 27.57
CA MET A 18 15.11 -7.79 26.20
C MET A 18 13.60 -7.97 26.10
N ILE A 19 13.04 -8.97 26.79
CA ILE A 19 11.60 -9.22 26.72
C ILE A 19 10.80 -8.09 27.39
N ASP A 20 11.32 -7.52 28.48
CA ASP A 20 10.75 -6.32 29.11
C ASP A 20 10.75 -5.13 28.14
N GLY A 21 11.85 -4.94 27.41
CA GLY A 21 11.99 -3.90 26.40
C GLY A 21 10.96 -4.06 25.27
N PHE A 22 10.80 -5.28 24.76
CA PHE A 22 9.79 -5.61 23.77
C PHE A 22 8.36 -5.39 24.29
N ASN A 23 8.05 -5.88 25.50
CA ASN A 23 6.73 -5.74 26.10
C ASN A 23 6.35 -4.27 26.32
N ARG A 24 7.32 -3.45 26.73
CA ARG A 24 7.13 -1.99 26.80
C ARG A 24 6.83 -1.40 25.42
N HIS A 25 7.60 -1.79 24.39
CA HIS A 25 7.36 -1.33 23.03
C HIS A 25 5.94 -1.66 22.56
N TYR A 26 5.54 -2.93 22.66
CA TYR A 26 4.27 -3.38 22.11
C TYR A 26 3.07 -2.80 22.87
N ARG A 27 3.19 -2.61 24.20
CA ARG A 27 2.17 -1.91 25.00
C ARG A 27 1.95 -0.48 24.52
N LEU A 28 3.01 0.27 24.25
CA LEU A 28 2.93 1.65 23.74
C LEU A 28 2.36 1.69 22.32
N PHE A 29 2.78 0.75 21.47
CA PHE A 29 2.26 0.60 20.11
C PHE A 29 0.74 0.34 20.12
N ARG A 30 0.26 -0.58 20.96
CA ARG A 30 -1.18 -0.87 21.12
C ARG A 30 -1.94 0.33 21.67
N ALA A 31 -1.43 0.97 22.71
CA ALA A 31 -2.07 2.14 23.31
C ALA A 31 -2.26 3.27 22.29
N GLU A 32 -1.27 3.51 21.43
CA GLU A 32 -1.36 4.54 20.40
C GLU A 32 -2.29 4.15 19.25
N SER A 33 -2.32 2.87 18.87
CA SER A 33 -3.32 2.34 17.94
C SER A 33 -4.75 2.46 18.47
N ALA A 34 -4.98 2.16 19.75
CA ALA A 34 -6.30 2.24 20.37
C ALA A 34 -6.84 3.69 20.41
N ARG A 35 -5.96 4.69 20.58
CA ARG A 35 -6.32 6.11 20.53
C ARG A 35 -6.76 6.59 19.14
N ALA A 36 -6.51 5.84 18.08
CA ALA A 36 -7.00 6.17 16.74
C ALA A 36 -8.53 6.26 16.69
N LYS A 37 -9.23 5.44 17.48
CA LYS A 37 -10.69 5.53 17.63
C LYS A 37 -11.12 6.91 18.13
N HIS A 38 -10.49 7.39 19.20
CA HIS A 38 -10.83 8.70 19.77
C HIS A 38 -10.58 9.83 18.77
N ARG A 39 -9.44 9.83 18.08
CA ARG A 39 -9.12 10.84 17.05
C ARG A 39 -10.08 10.79 15.88
N PHE A 40 -10.50 9.61 15.46
CA PHE A 40 -11.55 9.45 14.46
C PHE A 40 -12.87 10.05 14.95
N GLU A 41 -13.32 9.71 16.15
CA GLU A 41 -14.58 10.21 16.73
C GLU A 41 -14.59 11.73 16.93
N THR A 42 -13.44 12.36 17.18
CA THR A 42 -13.33 13.82 17.33
C THR A 42 -12.94 14.54 16.04
N ALA A 43 -12.85 13.82 14.91
CA ALA A 43 -12.36 14.33 13.63
C ALA A 43 -10.98 15.03 13.73
N ASP A 44 -10.10 14.57 14.63
CA ASP A 44 -8.73 15.09 14.80
C ASP A 44 -7.78 14.47 13.75
N TRP A 45 -7.96 14.91 12.50
CA TRP A 45 -7.21 14.39 11.35
C TRP A 45 -5.72 14.74 11.41
N ALA A 46 -5.39 15.94 11.89
CA ALA A 46 -4.01 16.36 12.07
C ALA A 46 -3.32 15.53 13.16
N GLY A 47 -4.01 15.28 14.28
CA GLY A 47 -3.53 14.38 15.32
C GLY A 47 -3.38 12.94 14.82
N GLN A 48 -4.27 12.48 13.94
CA GLN A 48 -4.18 11.14 13.36
C GLN A 48 -2.95 10.99 12.45
N GLN A 49 -2.66 11.97 11.59
CA GLN A 49 -1.46 11.98 10.75
C GLN A 49 -0.16 12.06 11.59
N ARG A 50 -0.15 12.93 12.61
CA ARG A 50 0.99 13.03 13.55
C ARG A 50 1.24 11.71 14.27
N ALA A 51 0.19 11.09 14.83
CA ALA A 51 0.30 9.81 15.53
C ALA A 51 0.82 8.69 14.60
N GLN A 52 0.38 8.67 13.34
CA GLN A 52 0.88 7.73 12.35
C GLN A 52 2.38 7.89 12.09
N ARG A 53 2.85 9.15 11.99
CA ARG A 53 4.28 9.47 11.84
C ARG A 53 5.10 9.05 13.06
N GLU A 54 4.69 9.49 14.24
CA GLU A 54 5.40 9.21 15.50
C GLU A 54 5.49 7.70 15.78
N ARG A 55 4.42 6.96 15.48
CA ARG A 55 4.37 5.49 15.65
C ARG A 55 5.46 4.76 14.85
N ILE A 56 5.90 5.29 13.70
CA ILE A 56 6.98 4.69 12.90
C ILE A 56 8.30 4.70 13.69
N GLU A 57 8.55 5.73 14.49
CA GLU A 57 9.80 5.89 15.25
C GLU A 57 9.82 5.11 16.57
N PHE A 58 8.66 4.67 17.07
CA PHE A 58 8.53 3.99 18.36
C PHE A 58 9.43 2.76 18.47
N TYR A 59 9.54 1.97 17.40
CA TYR A 59 10.32 0.75 17.43
C TYR A 59 11.82 1.03 17.61
N ASP A 60 12.39 1.90 16.76
CA ASP A 60 13.82 2.17 16.78
C ASP A 60 14.24 2.86 18.09
N LEU A 61 13.38 3.72 18.65
CA LEU A 61 13.59 4.31 19.97
C LEU A 61 13.63 3.25 21.09
N ARG A 62 12.69 2.29 21.09
CA ARG A 62 12.65 1.22 22.10
C ARG A 62 13.81 0.25 21.96
N VAL A 63 14.25 -0.05 20.74
CA VAL A 63 15.48 -0.82 20.49
C VAL A 63 16.69 -0.08 21.07
N LYS A 64 16.83 1.23 20.80
CA LYS A 64 17.94 2.04 21.34
C LYS A 64 17.95 2.08 22.87
N GLU A 65 16.80 2.24 23.50
CA GLU A 65 16.66 2.17 24.96
C GLU A 65 17.10 0.81 25.51
N CYS A 66 16.66 -0.28 24.87
CA CYS A 66 17.05 -1.63 25.26
C CYS A 66 18.56 -1.86 25.10
N VAL A 67 19.15 -1.44 23.98
CA VAL A 67 20.61 -1.50 23.76
C VAL A 67 21.36 -0.74 24.86
N THR A 68 20.94 0.49 25.15
CA THR A 68 21.56 1.33 26.19
C THR A 68 21.47 0.66 27.57
N ARG A 69 20.32 0.07 27.89
CA ARG A 69 20.12 -0.69 29.12
C ARG A 69 21.06 -1.89 29.20
N LEU A 70 21.14 -2.68 28.13
CA LEU A 70 21.97 -3.88 28.07
C LEU A 70 23.46 -3.57 28.19
N GLU A 71 23.95 -2.52 27.53
CA GLU A 71 25.33 -2.04 27.68
C GLU A 71 25.62 -1.58 29.11
N ARG A 72 24.71 -0.82 29.72
CA ARG A 72 24.90 -0.29 31.08
C ARG A 72 24.86 -1.35 32.16
N GLU A 73 23.91 -2.28 32.10
CA GLU A 73 23.66 -3.29 33.15
C GLU A 73 24.54 -4.52 33.00
N PHE A 74 24.89 -4.91 31.75
CA PHE A 74 25.54 -6.18 31.47
C PHE A 74 26.81 -6.06 30.61
N GLN A 75 27.21 -4.85 30.20
CA GLN A 75 28.34 -4.66 29.27
C GLN A 75 28.18 -5.55 28.02
N ALA A 76 26.97 -5.58 27.46
CA ALA A 76 26.52 -6.60 26.52
C ALA A 76 27.43 -6.80 25.29
N SER A 77 28.05 -5.72 24.78
CA SER A 77 29.03 -5.74 23.69
C SER A 77 30.33 -6.48 24.02
N GLN A 78 30.67 -6.58 25.30
CA GLN A 78 31.89 -7.25 25.79
C GLN A 78 31.64 -8.69 26.23
N GLN A 79 30.37 -9.14 26.23
CA GLN A 79 30.03 -10.48 26.68
C GLN A 79 30.45 -11.56 25.66
N PRO A 80 30.96 -12.71 26.13
CA PRO A 80 31.30 -13.84 25.26
C PRO A 80 30.10 -14.38 24.47
N MET A 81 30.37 -15.02 23.34
CA MET A 81 29.33 -15.56 22.46
C MET A 81 28.51 -16.67 23.13
N GLU A 82 29.10 -17.44 24.05
CA GLU A 82 28.39 -18.47 24.81
C GLU A 82 27.27 -17.86 25.67
N VAL A 83 27.48 -16.65 26.21
CA VAL A 83 26.47 -15.92 26.99
C VAL A 83 25.30 -15.53 26.09
N TRP A 84 25.58 -15.07 24.88
CA TRP A 84 24.55 -14.71 23.89
C TRP A 84 23.73 -15.92 23.40
N GLN A 85 24.37 -17.08 23.23
CA GLN A 85 23.67 -18.32 22.92
C GLN A 85 22.73 -18.74 24.05
N GLN A 86 23.20 -18.68 25.31
CA GLN A 86 22.36 -18.95 26.47
C GLN A 86 21.21 -17.93 26.59
N ALA A 87 21.48 -16.64 26.34
CA ALA A 87 20.47 -15.58 26.40
C ALA A 87 19.36 -15.83 25.35
N LYS A 88 19.72 -16.23 24.13
CA LYS A 88 18.75 -16.61 23.09
C LYS A 88 17.90 -17.81 23.51
N LEU A 89 18.48 -18.87 24.09
CA LEU A 89 17.73 -20.03 24.55
C LEU A 89 16.75 -19.69 25.69
N LEU A 90 17.21 -18.90 26.67
CA LEU A 90 16.37 -18.41 27.76
C LEU A 90 15.23 -17.51 27.24
N TYR A 91 15.54 -16.65 26.27
CA TYR A 91 14.54 -15.81 25.60
C TYR A 91 13.48 -16.67 24.92
N ILE A 92 13.85 -17.70 24.16
CA ILE A 92 12.91 -18.66 23.54
C ILE A 92 11.99 -19.28 24.61
N GLY A 93 12.53 -19.68 25.76
CA GLY A 93 11.73 -20.20 26.87
C GLY A 93 10.68 -19.20 27.38
N MET A 94 11.01 -17.90 27.40
CA MET A 94 10.06 -16.83 27.76
C MET A 94 9.01 -16.56 26.67
N LEU A 95 9.21 -17.03 25.43
CA LEU A 95 8.29 -16.82 24.32
C LEU A 95 7.17 -17.86 24.24
N VAL A 96 7.25 -18.98 24.97
CA VAL A 96 6.32 -20.11 24.86
C VAL A 96 4.87 -19.70 25.11
N ASP A 97 4.63 -18.92 26.17
CA ASP A 97 3.29 -18.40 26.52
C ASP A 97 3.10 -16.94 26.10
N HIS A 98 3.99 -16.43 25.24
CA HIS A 98 3.94 -15.05 24.80
C HIS A 98 2.90 -14.88 23.68
N ARG A 99 2.14 -13.78 23.71
CA ARG A 99 1.07 -13.51 22.72
C ARG A 99 1.57 -12.92 21.39
N GLN A 100 2.81 -12.44 21.36
CA GLN A 100 3.47 -11.87 20.17
C GLN A 100 4.91 -12.38 19.97
N PRO A 101 5.14 -13.70 19.96
CA PRO A 101 6.50 -14.25 19.97
C PRO A 101 7.28 -13.87 18.69
N GLU A 102 6.61 -13.77 17.55
CA GLU A 102 7.25 -13.41 16.28
C GLU A 102 7.76 -11.97 16.24
N LEU A 103 7.09 -11.05 16.93
CA LEU A 103 7.52 -9.67 17.05
C LEU A 103 8.67 -9.56 18.06
N ALA A 104 8.61 -10.35 19.13
CA ALA A 104 9.66 -10.43 20.14
C ALA A 104 10.97 -10.98 19.55
N GLU A 105 10.92 -11.96 18.66
CA GLU A 105 12.07 -12.45 17.90
C GLU A 105 12.70 -11.33 17.04
N THR A 106 11.87 -10.53 16.37
CA THR A 106 12.34 -9.41 15.55
C THR A 106 12.96 -8.30 16.39
N PHE A 107 12.40 -8.03 17.57
CA PHE A 107 12.99 -7.12 18.55
C PHE A 107 14.36 -7.61 19.01
N PHE A 108 14.48 -8.90 19.36
CA PHE A 108 15.75 -9.53 19.69
C PHE A 108 16.78 -9.34 18.57
N ASN A 109 16.41 -9.66 17.32
CA ASN A 109 17.30 -9.48 16.17
C ASN A 109 17.76 -8.03 16.02
N SER A 110 16.86 -7.07 16.21
CA SER A 110 17.17 -5.65 16.06
C SER A 110 18.11 -5.15 17.15
N VAL A 111 17.95 -5.61 18.39
CA VAL A 111 18.84 -5.26 19.50
C VAL A 111 20.20 -5.91 19.31
N THR A 112 20.23 -7.21 19.04
CA THR A 112 21.45 -8.00 18.85
C THR A 112 22.29 -7.48 17.67
N THR A 113 21.65 -7.10 16.55
CA THR A 113 22.36 -6.53 15.39
C THR A 113 22.96 -5.15 15.63
N LYS A 114 22.53 -4.43 16.69
CA LYS A 114 23.10 -3.14 17.09
C LYS A 114 24.27 -3.30 18.07
N ILE A 115 24.35 -4.41 18.79
CA ILE A 115 25.38 -4.68 19.80
C ILE A 115 26.51 -5.53 19.21
N LEU A 116 26.17 -6.60 18.49
CA LEU A 116 27.13 -7.55 17.96
C LEU A 116 27.67 -7.13 16.59
N HIS A 117 28.94 -7.44 16.34
CA HIS A 117 29.57 -7.22 15.04
C HIS A 117 28.95 -8.15 13.96
N ARG A 118 28.89 -7.67 12.71
CA ARG A 118 28.19 -8.36 11.61
C ARG A 118 28.72 -9.74 11.23
N SER A 119 30.00 -10.00 11.48
CA SER A 119 30.60 -11.33 11.27
C SER A 119 29.91 -12.42 12.10
N TYR A 120 29.19 -12.05 13.15
CA TYR A 120 28.44 -12.96 14.01
C TYR A 120 26.99 -13.18 13.57
N PHE A 121 26.53 -12.60 12.45
CA PHE A 121 25.18 -12.85 11.92
C PHE A 121 25.06 -14.17 11.14
N GLN A 122 26.04 -15.05 11.29
CA GLN A 122 25.89 -16.47 10.98
C GLN A 122 24.70 -17.02 11.79
N ASN A 123 23.83 -17.80 11.14
CA ASN A 123 22.45 -18.16 11.51
C ASN A 123 22.17 -18.58 12.98
N ASP A 124 23.20 -18.81 13.79
CA ASP A 124 23.12 -19.31 15.15
C ASP A 124 22.67 -18.23 16.16
N PHE A 125 22.94 -16.95 15.93
CA PHE A 125 22.72 -15.88 16.92
C PHE A 125 21.47 -15.03 16.70
N ILE A 126 20.91 -15.03 15.50
CA ILE A 126 19.67 -14.31 15.16
C ILE A 126 18.54 -15.28 14.81
N PHE A 127 17.30 -14.84 14.91
CA PHE A 127 16.11 -15.59 14.52
C PHE A 127 15.88 -15.52 13.00
N VAL A 128 16.72 -16.20 12.23
CA VAL A 128 16.48 -16.42 10.78
C VAL A 128 15.34 -17.40 10.50
N ARG A 129 14.94 -18.19 11.50
CA ARG A 129 13.76 -19.04 11.47
C ARG A 129 12.94 -18.75 12.74
N PRO A 130 11.60 -18.84 12.66
CA PRO A 130 10.77 -18.74 13.85
C PRO A 130 11.09 -19.89 14.80
N ALA A 131 11.23 -19.58 16.08
CA ALA A 131 11.42 -20.55 17.15
C ALA A 131 10.09 -21.05 17.70
N ILE A 132 9.06 -20.20 17.71
CA ILE A 132 7.72 -20.52 18.21
C ILE A 132 6.71 -20.49 17.04
N SER A 133 5.80 -21.46 17.01
CA SER A 133 4.67 -21.43 16.08
C SER A 133 3.68 -20.35 16.51
N THR A 134 3.22 -19.54 15.57
CA THR A 134 2.21 -18.52 15.83
C THR A 134 0.79 -19.00 15.53
N GLU A 135 0.62 -20.27 15.20
CA GLU A 135 -0.70 -20.83 14.90
C GLU A 135 -1.50 -21.01 16.20
N TYR A 136 -2.79 -20.64 16.16
CA TYR A 136 -3.74 -20.81 17.27
C TYR A 136 -3.38 -20.07 18.58
N ILE A 137 -2.57 -19.01 18.51
CA ILE A 137 -2.44 -18.06 19.63
C ILE A 137 -3.72 -17.23 19.67
N GLU A 138 -4.37 -17.18 20.83
CA GLU A 138 -5.59 -16.40 21.06
C GLU A 138 -5.41 -15.48 22.28
N PRO A 139 -6.24 -14.42 22.40
CA PRO A 139 -6.34 -13.63 23.63
C PRO A 139 -6.64 -14.49 24.86
N GLU A 140 -6.13 -14.10 26.03
CA GLU A 140 -6.26 -14.90 27.27
C GLU A 140 -7.71 -14.91 27.82
N ASP A 141 -8.44 -13.81 27.67
CA ASP A 141 -9.85 -13.74 28.06
C ASP A 141 -10.74 -13.42 26.85
N PRO A 142 -11.38 -14.44 26.25
CA PRO A 142 -12.29 -14.28 25.12
C PRO A 142 -13.48 -13.36 25.40
N LYS A 143 -13.81 -13.10 26.68
CA LYS A 143 -14.93 -12.22 27.05
C LYS A 143 -14.56 -10.74 27.03
N SER A 144 -13.28 -10.41 27.21
CA SER A 144 -12.80 -9.02 27.18
C SER A 144 -12.26 -8.62 25.81
N HIS A 145 -11.56 -9.54 25.13
CA HIS A 145 -10.95 -9.31 23.84
C HIS A 145 -11.00 -10.59 23.00
N THR A 146 -11.47 -10.47 21.76
CA THR A 146 -11.39 -11.54 20.75
C THR A 146 -10.64 -11.03 19.52
N THR A 147 -10.07 -11.94 18.73
CA THR A 147 -9.48 -11.59 17.44
C THR A 147 -10.57 -11.11 16.46
N TYR A 148 -11.69 -11.83 16.41
CA TYR A 148 -12.85 -11.51 15.59
C TYR A 148 -14.15 -11.95 16.28
N ARG A 149 -15.25 -11.32 15.90
CA ARG A 149 -16.61 -11.65 16.36
C ARG A 149 -17.34 -12.43 15.29
N CYS A 150 -18.18 -13.37 15.71
CA CYS A 150 -19.06 -14.14 14.84
C CYS A 150 -20.52 -13.77 15.09
N TYR A 151 -21.27 -13.58 14.02
CA TYR A 151 -22.70 -13.33 14.04
C TYR A 151 -23.42 -14.42 13.25
N TYR A 152 -24.53 -14.92 13.78
CA TYR A 152 -25.25 -16.10 13.26
C TYR A 152 -26.74 -15.77 12.96
N PRO A 153 -27.02 -14.99 11.91
CA PRO A 153 -28.40 -14.77 11.47
C PRO A 153 -29.01 -16.11 11.04
N GLN A 154 -30.15 -16.49 11.60
CA GLN A 154 -30.80 -17.77 11.30
C GLN A 154 -31.65 -17.68 10.03
N THR A 155 -32.12 -16.47 9.70
CA THR A 155 -32.94 -16.19 8.53
C THR A 155 -32.42 -14.97 7.77
N LEU A 156 -32.78 -14.83 6.49
CA LEU A 156 -32.47 -13.62 5.72
C LEU A 156 -33.14 -12.37 6.30
N ALA A 157 -34.31 -12.52 6.91
CA ALA A 157 -35.02 -11.40 7.54
C ALA A 157 -34.25 -10.84 8.76
N GLU A 158 -33.45 -11.66 9.43
CA GLU A 158 -32.58 -11.23 10.55
C GLU A 158 -31.27 -10.58 10.11
N LEU A 159 -30.92 -10.67 8.83
CA LEU A 159 -29.63 -10.19 8.32
C LEU A 159 -29.45 -8.67 8.50
N PRO A 160 -30.44 -7.80 8.18
CA PRO A 160 -30.32 -6.36 8.42
C PRO A 160 -30.07 -6.02 9.90
N ASP A 161 -30.82 -6.63 10.83
CA ASP A 161 -30.64 -6.40 12.27
C ASP A 161 -29.29 -6.89 12.77
N THR A 162 -28.79 -7.99 12.19
CA THR A 162 -27.45 -8.51 12.47
C THR A 162 -26.37 -7.56 11.97
N LEU A 163 -26.50 -7.01 10.76
CA LEU A 163 -25.57 -6.02 10.21
C LEU A 163 -25.57 -4.71 11.03
N ARG A 164 -26.74 -4.27 11.49
CA ARG A 164 -26.86 -3.13 12.41
C ARG A 164 -26.07 -3.40 13.70
N ARG A 165 -26.33 -4.52 14.37
CA ARG A 165 -25.66 -4.90 15.62
C ARG A 165 -24.13 -4.97 15.43
N LEU A 166 -23.69 -5.57 14.33
CA LEU A 166 -22.27 -5.66 13.98
C LEU A 166 -21.60 -4.28 13.94
N VAL A 167 -22.26 -3.28 13.36
CA VAL A 167 -21.73 -1.91 13.31
C VAL A 167 -21.78 -1.23 14.69
N GLU A 168 -22.86 -1.43 15.44
CA GLU A 168 -23.05 -0.87 16.79
C GLU A 168 -22.02 -1.43 17.79
N ASP A 169 -21.65 -2.71 17.68
CA ASP A 169 -20.72 -3.38 18.59
C ASP A 169 -19.29 -2.81 18.52
N PHE A 170 -18.94 -2.03 17.49
CA PHE A 170 -17.68 -1.26 17.49
C PHE A 170 -17.68 -0.11 18.51
N GLY A 171 -18.86 0.26 19.01
CA GLY A 171 -19.06 1.24 20.07
C GLY A 171 -18.58 2.64 19.69
N LEU A 172 -18.75 3.05 18.43
CA LEU A 172 -18.45 4.41 17.98
C LEU A 172 -19.43 5.39 18.66
N ARG A 173 -18.90 6.47 19.24
CA ARG A 173 -19.69 7.45 20.00
C ARG A 173 -20.37 8.51 19.13
N VAL A 174 -19.91 8.66 17.89
CA VAL A 174 -20.47 9.62 16.94
C VAL A 174 -21.75 9.03 16.32
N PRO A 175 -22.86 9.79 16.27
CA PRO A 175 -24.09 9.30 15.67
C PRO A 175 -23.93 9.14 14.15
N PHE A 176 -24.54 8.09 13.60
CA PHE A 176 -24.69 7.93 12.17
C PHE A 176 -25.75 8.92 11.63
N GLU A 177 -25.55 9.40 10.40
CA GLU A 177 -26.55 10.22 9.70
C GLU A 177 -27.86 9.45 9.55
N ASN A 178 -27.77 8.20 9.06
CA ASN A 178 -28.88 7.26 8.98
C ASN A 178 -28.36 5.82 8.88
N LEU A 179 -28.11 5.18 10.04
CA LEU A 179 -27.59 3.81 10.07
C LEU A 179 -28.55 2.79 9.42
N ALA A 180 -29.87 3.00 9.52
CA ALA A 180 -30.85 2.09 8.95
C ALA A 180 -30.76 2.03 7.41
N ARG A 181 -30.62 3.21 6.77
CA ARG A 181 -30.39 3.32 5.33
C ARG A 181 -29.07 2.67 4.93
N ASP A 182 -27.99 3.01 5.64
CA ASP A 182 -26.66 2.51 5.31
C ASP A 182 -26.57 0.97 5.46
N VAL A 183 -27.25 0.40 6.45
CA VAL A 183 -27.38 -1.05 6.61
C VAL A 183 -28.19 -1.68 5.48
N ALA A 184 -29.26 -1.02 5.00
CA ALA A 184 -30.01 -1.49 3.84
C ALA A 184 -29.15 -1.48 2.56
N ASP A 185 -28.37 -0.42 2.34
CA ASP A 185 -27.43 -0.33 1.22
C ASP A 185 -26.39 -1.47 1.26
N VAL A 186 -25.85 -1.79 2.45
CA VAL A 186 -24.93 -2.92 2.65
C VAL A 186 -25.63 -4.26 2.40
N HIS A 187 -26.83 -4.44 2.95
CA HIS A 187 -27.62 -5.66 2.75
C HIS A 187 -27.87 -5.94 1.27
N ASP A 188 -28.38 -4.95 0.54
CA ASP A 188 -28.72 -5.09 -0.87
C ASP A 188 -27.48 -5.32 -1.74
N ALA A 189 -26.35 -4.70 -1.39
CA ALA A 189 -25.08 -4.93 -2.07
C ALA A 189 -24.47 -6.31 -1.74
N LEU A 190 -24.78 -6.89 -0.58
CA LEU A 190 -24.24 -8.18 -0.13
C LEU A 190 -25.01 -9.38 -0.70
N LEU A 191 -26.35 -9.27 -0.83
CA LEU A 191 -27.21 -10.33 -1.35
C LEU A 191 -26.75 -10.99 -2.67
N PRO A 192 -26.33 -10.25 -3.71
CA PRO A 192 -25.91 -10.87 -4.97
C PRO A 192 -24.57 -11.60 -4.87
N LEU A 193 -23.83 -11.48 -3.76
CA LEU A 193 -22.49 -12.03 -3.61
C LEU A 193 -22.45 -13.47 -3.09
N PHE A 194 -23.59 -14.01 -2.62
CA PHE A 194 -23.71 -15.38 -2.12
C PHE A 194 -25.06 -16.01 -2.46
N ASP A 195 -25.17 -17.33 -2.34
CA ASP A 195 -26.42 -18.09 -2.51
C ASP A 195 -27.39 -17.83 -1.35
N HIS A 196 -28.02 -16.66 -1.35
CA HIS A 196 -28.97 -16.25 -0.31
C HIS A 196 -30.29 -17.04 -0.38
N ARG A 197 -30.61 -17.71 -1.51
CA ARG A 197 -31.83 -18.53 -1.64
C ARG A 197 -31.84 -19.72 -0.69
N ARG A 198 -30.67 -20.19 -0.25
CA ARG A 198 -30.54 -21.27 0.72
C ARG A 198 -29.38 -21.00 1.67
N LEU A 199 -29.72 -20.49 2.85
CA LEU A 199 -28.78 -20.40 3.96
C LEU A 199 -28.36 -21.81 4.41
N ARG A 200 -27.05 -22.05 4.44
CA ARG A 200 -26.47 -23.30 4.92
C ARG A 200 -26.27 -23.24 6.44
N ALA A 201 -26.07 -24.40 7.07
CA ALA A 201 -25.95 -24.49 8.52
C ALA A 201 -24.76 -23.71 9.11
N ASN A 202 -23.72 -23.44 8.31
CA ASN A 202 -22.56 -22.64 8.70
C ASN A 202 -22.72 -21.15 8.33
N PHE A 203 -23.93 -20.68 8.01
CA PHE A 203 -24.16 -19.29 7.65
C PHE A 203 -23.77 -18.37 8.82
N GLN A 204 -22.78 -17.52 8.58
CA GLN A 204 -22.25 -16.61 9.60
C GLN A 204 -21.55 -15.42 8.97
N ILE A 205 -21.43 -14.36 9.75
CA ILE A 205 -20.59 -13.20 9.42
C ILE A 205 -19.48 -13.13 10.47
N GLN A 206 -18.24 -13.07 10.01
CA GLN A 206 -17.05 -12.91 10.86
C GLN A 206 -16.44 -11.55 10.62
N VAL A 207 -16.19 -10.76 11.66
CA VAL A 207 -15.56 -9.44 11.54
C VAL A 207 -14.49 -9.27 12.60
N LEU A 208 -13.33 -8.74 12.21
CA LEU A 208 -12.26 -8.41 13.15
C LEU A 208 -12.77 -7.46 14.23
N ASP A 209 -12.38 -7.73 15.48
CA ASP A 209 -12.92 -7.05 16.66
C ASP A 209 -12.63 -5.54 16.66
N SER A 210 -11.44 -5.17 16.18
CA SER A 210 -11.01 -3.77 16.07
C SER A 210 -11.18 -3.23 14.65
N LEU A 211 -11.67 -1.98 14.58
CA LEU A 211 -11.67 -1.19 13.36
C LEU A 211 -10.24 -0.85 12.93
N PHE A 212 -10.03 -0.81 11.62
CA PHE A 212 -8.79 -0.37 11.01
C PHE A 212 -8.89 1.13 10.73
N TYR A 213 -8.02 1.95 11.29
CA TYR A 213 -8.04 3.40 11.08
C TYR A 213 -6.92 3.83 10.15
N ARG A 214 -7.25 4.64 9.14
CA ARG A 214 -6.27 5.30 8.26
C ARG A 214 -6.83 6.61 7.76
N ASN A 215 -6.05 7.68 7.92
CA ASN A 215 -6.48 9.04 7.58
C ASN A 215 -7.85 9.35 8.22
N LYS A 216 -8.85 9.64 7.39
CA LYS A 216 -10.22 9.96 7.80
C LYS A 216 -11.17 8.78 7.81
N GLY A 217 -10.69 7.57 7.52
CA GLY A 217 -11.52 6.37 7.40
C GLY A 217 -11.30 5.38 8.54
N ALA A 218 -12.40 4.81 9.01
CA ALA A 218 -12.43 3.59 9.80
C ALA A 218 -12.97 2.44 8.93
N TYR A 219 -12.38 1.25 9.00
CA TYR A 219 -12.77 0.12 8.16
C TYR A 219 -13.09 -1.10 9.02
N ALA A 220 -14.34 -1.58 8.92
CA ALA A 220 -14.72 -2.88 9.45
C ALA A 220 -14.34 -3.95 8.42
N VAL A 221 -13.55 -4.94 8.80
CA VAL A 221 -12.99 -5.94 7.86
C VAL A 221 -13.42 -7.33 8.30
N GLY A 222 -14.01 -8.08 7.37
CA GLY A 222 -14.64 -9.36 7.69
C GLY A 222 -14.87 -10.25 6.48
N LYS A 223 -15.65 -11.31 6.70
CA LYS A 223 -16.17 -12.19 5.67
C LYS A 223 -17.54 -12.73 6.03
N LEU A 224 -18.36 -12.94 5.01
CA LEU A 224 -19.57 -13.72 5.09
C LEU A 224 -19.26 -15.16 4.64
N ILE A 225 -19.80 -16.13 5.35
CA ILE A 225 -19.63 -17.55 5.03
C ILE A 225 -21.02 -18.14 4.81
N ASN A 226 -21.24 -18.80 3.67
CA ASN A 226 -22.44 -19.59 3.40
C ASN A 226 -22.09 -20.85 2.61
N GLY A 227 -22.11 -22.02 3.27
CA GLY A 227 -21.65 -23.26 2.66
C GLY A 227 -20.17 -23.19 2.33
N PHE A 228 -19.83 -23.33 1.05
CA PHE A 228 -18.46 -23.22 0.53
C PHE A 228 -18.11 -21.81 0.04
N GLN A 229 -19.07 -20.87 0.06
CA GLN A 229 -18.82 -19.50 -0.34
C GLN A 229 -18.30 -18.70 0.85
N GLU A 230 -17.09 -18.16 0.70
CA GLU A 230 -16.55 -17.12 1.57
C GLU A 230 -16.48 -15.82 0.78
N VAL A 231 -17.23 -14.82 1.24
CA VAL A 231 -17.26 -13.48 0.63
C VAL A 231 -16.53 -12.53 1.55
N PRO A 232 -15.25 -12.23 1.28
CA PRO A 232 -14.51 -11.28 2.09
C PRO A 232 -14.98 -9.86 1.77
N PHE A 233 -15.08 -9.01 2.79
CA PHE A 233 -15.56 -7.65 2.65
C PHE A 233 -14.88 -6.65 3.59
N ALA A 234 -14.97 -5.38 3.24
CA ALA A 234 -14.68 -4.26 4.13
C ALA A 234 -15.75 -3.16 4.02
N LEU A 235 -16.12 -2.56 5.15
CA LEU A 235 -17.06 -1.44 5.24
C LEU A 235 -16.32 -0.17 5.65
N PRO A 236 -16.07 0.78 4.73
CA PRO A 236 -15.54 2.09 5.07
C PRO A 236 -16.60 2.92 5.80
N ILE A 237 -16.28 3.37 7.01
CA ILE A 237 -17.06 4.27 7.85
C ILE A 237 -16.36 5.63 7.86
N LEU A 238 -17.06 6.66 7.38
CA LEU A 238 -16.52 8.02 7.17
C LEU A 238 -17.36 9.05 7.90
N HIS A 239 -16.82 10.26 8.07
CA HIS A 239 -17.59 11.43 8.48
C HIS A 239 -18.17 12.13 7.24
N ASN A 240 -19.43 12.51 7.29
CA ASN A 240 -20.01 13.46 6.34
C ASN A 240 -19.64 14.92 6.71
N ASP A 241 -20.03 15.88 5.89
CA ASP A 241 -19.72 17.31 6.11
C ASP A 241 -20.35 17.88 7.39
N ARG A 242 -21.31 17.19 8.00
CA ARG A 242 -21.96 17.56 9.27
C ARG A 242 -21.32 16.87 10.48
N GLY A 243 -20.25 16.09 10.28
CA GLY A 243 -19.57 15.33 11.33
C GLY A 243 -20.34 14.11 11.82
N GLN A 244 -21.32 13.62 11.06
CA GLN A 244 -22.03 12.37 11.36
C GLN A 244 -21.41 11.20 10.60
N LEU A 245 -21.57 9.98 11.10
CA LEU A 245 -21.02 8.80 10.46
C LEU A 245 -21.89 8.31 9.30
N VAL A 246 -21.25 7.80 8.26
CA VAL A 246 -21.88 7.07 7.15
C VAL A 246 -21.07 5.82 6.80
N ILE A 247 -21.75 4.74 6.42
CA ILE A 247 -21.08 3.64 5.70
C ILE A 247 -21.03 4.03 4.23
N ASP A 248 -19.82 4.24 3.69
CA ASP A 248 -19.67 4.85 2.36
C ASP A 248 -19.81 3.82 1.22
N ALA A 249 -19.40 2.57 1.45
CA ALA A 249 -19.38 1.51 0.43
C ALA A 249 -19.38 0.10 1.04
N LEU A 250 -19.63 -0.91 0.20
CA LEU A 250 -19.26 -2.31 0.44
C LEU A 250 -18.12 -2.66 -0.51
N LEU A 251 -16.91 -2.80 0.06
CA LEU A 251 -15.74 -3.34 -0.65
C LEU A 251 -15.78 -4.85 -0.52
N HIS A 252 -15.66 -5.58 -1.62
CA HIS A 252 -15.79 -7.03 -1.57
C HIS A 252 -14.87 -7.74 -2.57
N GLY A 253 -14.51 -8.98 -2.23
CA GLY A 253 -13.61 -9.79 -3.05
C GLY A 253 -12.14 -9.38 -2.90
N GLU A 254 -11.26 -10.23 -3.41
CA GLU A 254 -9.81 -10.10 -3.19
C GLU A 254 -9.26 -8.77 -3.73
N ASP A 255 -9.70 -8.30 -4.90
CA ASP A 255 -9.15 -7.09 -5.54
C ASP A 255 -9.40 -5.81 -4.75
N ASP A 256 -10.64 -5.58 -4.28
CA ASP A 256 -10.97 -4.40 -3.48
C ASP A 256 -10.19 -4.38 -2.15
N LEU A 257 -10.04 -5.55 -1.52
CA LEU A 257 -9.24 -5.73 -0.30
C LEU A 257 -7.75 -5.52 -0.55
N LEU A 258 -7.20 -6.03 -1.66
CA LEU A 258 -5.80 -5.80 -2.03
C LEU A 258 -5.50 -4.31 -2.26
N MET A 259 -6.44 -3.56 -2.84
CA MET A 259 -6.31 -2.09 -2.96
C MET A 259 -6.36 -1.39 -1.61
N LEU A 260 -7.28 -1.82 -0.72
CA LEU A 260 -7.41 -1.29 0.63
C LEU A 260 -6.13 -1.53 1.46
N PHE A 261 -5.52 -2.72 1.33
CA PHE A 261 -4.29 -3.14 2.01
C PHE A 261 -3.02 -2.99 1.13
N SER A 262 -3.05 -2.10 0.14
CA SER A 262 -1.93 -1.88 -0.78
C SER A 262 -0.66 -1.42 -0.06
N PHE A 263 0.51 -1.89 -0.54
CA PHE A 263 1.82 -1.45 -0.04
C PHE A 263 2.07 0.04 -0.29
N ALA A 264 1.36 0.65 -1.25
CA ALA A 264 1.52 2.07 -1.58
C ALA A 264 0.74 3.01 -0.65
N ARG A 265 0.05 2.48 0.38
CA ARG A 265 -0.75 3.28 1.32
C ARG A 265 -0.09 3.35 2.69
N ALA A 266 -0.42 4.38 3.45
CA ALA A 266 0.00 4.48 4.84
C ALA A 266 -0.56 3.30 5.68
N TYR A 267 0.15 2.94 6.74
CA TYR A 267 -0.20 1.78 7.57
C TYR A 267 -1.46 2.01 8.39
N PHE A 268 -2.28 0.98 8.58
CA PHE A 268 -3.43 1.04 9.47
C PHE A 268 -2.99 1.17 10.94
N MET A 269 -3.76 1.94 11.70
CA MET A 269 -3.77 1.88 13.16
C MET A 269 -4.91 0.96 13.58
N VAL A 270 -4.57 -0.13 14.25
CA VAL A 270 -5.52 -1.14 14.73
C VAL A 270 -4.99 -1.68 16.04
N ASP A 271 -5.86 -1.78 17.04
CA ASP A 271 -5.49 -2.38 18.33
C ASP A 271 -5.53 -3.90 18.18
N MET A 272 -4.39 -4.55 18.42
CA MET A 272 -4.23 -5.98 18.23
C MET A 272 -3.48 -6.54 19.41
N GLU A 273 -4.15 -7.37 20.19
CA GLU A 273 -3.47 -8.17 21.19
C GLU A 273 -2.61 -9.25 20.54
N VAL A 274 -3.18 -10.04 19.64
CA VAL A 274 -2.48 -11.12 18.95
C VAL A 274 -2.38 -10.78 17.45
N PRO A 275 -1.32 -10.09 17.01
CA PRO A 275 -1.18 -9.66 15.62
C PRO A 275 -1.04 -10.83 14.64
N SER A 276 -0.47 -11.96 15.06
CA SER A 276 -0.42 -13.18 14.24
C SER A 276 -1.81 -13.72 13.88
N ALA A 277 -2.77 -13.66 14.80
CA ALA A 277 -4.16 -14.06 14.57
C ALA A 277 -4.87 -13.12 13.56
N TYR A 278 -4.63 -11.80 13.67
CA TYR A 278 -5.10 -10.82 12.68
C TYR A 278 -4.53 -11.10 11.29
N VAL A 279 -3.22 -11.37 11.19
CA VAL A 279 -2.58 -11.73 9.91
C VAL A 279 -3.17 -13.02 9.36
N GLN A 280 -3.40 -14.03 10.18
CA GLN A 280 -4.01 -15.29 9.74
C GLN A 280 -5.44 -15.08 9.21
N PHE A 281 -6.25 -14.25 9.89
CA PHE A 281 -7.58 -13.87 9.42
C PHE A 281 -7.51 -13.17 8.06
N LEU A 282 -6.66 -12.14 7.93
CA LEU A 282 -6.48 -11.39 6.69
C LEU A 282 -5.97 -12.26 5.53
N ARG A 283 -5.14 -13.28 5.80
CA ARG A 283 -4.72 -14.25 4.78
C ARG A 283 -5.87 -15.10 4.26
N SER A 284 -6.89 -15.37 5.07
CA SER A 284 -8.10 -16.05 4.58
C SER A 284 -8.91 -15.15 3.63
N LEU A 285 -8.78 -13.82 3.75
CA LEU A 285 -9.42 -12.85 2.86
C LEU A 285 -8.60 -12.55 1.60
N MET A 286 -7.26 -12.53 1.73
CA MET A 286 -6.30 -12.16 0.68
C MET A 286 -5.17 -13.21 0.58
N PRO A 287 -5.47 -14.43 0.11
CA PRO A 287 -4.52 -15.55 0.17
C PRO A 287 -3.25 -15.33 -0.65
N ARG A 288 -3.31 -14.52 -1.71
CA ARG A 288 -2.16 -14.22 -2.57
C ARG A 288 -1.25 -13.12 -2.01
N LYS A 289 -1.67 -12.40 -0.97
CA LYS A 289 -0.87 -11.33 -0.37
C LYS A 289 0.21 -11.92 0.54
N PRO A 290 1.50 -11.57 0.35
CA PRO A 290 2.57 -12.05 1.21
C PRO A 290 2.37 -11.67 2.68
N ARG A 291 2.76 -12.55 3.61
CA ARG A 291 2.67 -12.30 5.06
C ARG A 291 3.38 -11.01 5.46
N ALA A 292 4.57 -10.77 4.89
CA ALA A 292 5.35 -9.56 5.16
C ALA A 292 4.56 -8.28 4.86
N GLU A 293 3.81 -8.26 3.76
CA GLU A 293 2.98 -7.10 3.38
C GLU A 293 1.77 -6.91 4.30
N LEU A 294 1.20 -7.99 4.84
CA LEU A 294 0.13 -7.91 5.83
C LEU A 294 0.63 -7.31 7.14
N TYR A 295 1.78 -7.77 7.66
CA TYR A 295 2.40 -7.15 8.83
C TYR A 295 2.73 -5.67 8.60
N ASN A 296 3.25 -5.32 7.41
CA ASN A 296 3.48 -3.92 7.05
C ASN A 296 2.18 -3.12 7.10
N ALA A 297 1.10 -3.60 6.48
CA ALA A 297 -0.18 -2.91 6.46
C ALA A 297 -0.76 -2.65 7.86
N LEU A 298 -0.43 -3.50 8.85
CA LEU A 298 -0.82 -3.36 10.25
C LEU A 298 0.08 -2.38 11.05
N GLY A 299 1.10 -1.79 10.42
CA GLY A 299 2.08 -0.91 11.05
C GLY A 299 3.26 -1.64 11.69
N LEU A 300 3.39 -2.95 11.47
CA LEU A 300 4.47 -3.79 12.01
C LEU A 300 5.60 -3.94 10.99
N ALA A 301 6.09 -2.81 10.45
CA ALA A 301 7.01 -2.78 9.31
C ALA A 301 8.34 -3.51 9.55
N LYS A 302 8.85 -3.49 10.79
CA LYS A 302 10.09 -4.19 11.15
C LYS A 302 9.90 -5.70 11.11
N GLN A 303 8.72 -6.20 11.46
CA GLN A 303 8.39 -7.62 11.30
C GLN A 303 8.27 -8.00 9.82
N GLY A 304 7.63 -7.16 9.01
CA GLY A 304 7.61 -7.38 7.56
C GLY A 304 9.00 -7.40 6.95
N LYS A 305 9.93 -6.57 7.44
CA LYS A 305 11.36 -6.61 7.06
C LYS A 305 12.01 -7.95 7.40
N THR A 306 11.77 -8.50 8.59
CA THR A 306 12.30 -9.82 8.98
C THR A 306 11.72 -10.94 8.13
N LEU A 307 10.41 -10.93 7.88
CA LEU A 307 9.77 -11.93 7.00
C LEU A 307 10.27 -11.81 5.56
N PHE A 308 10.43 -10.60 5.03
CA PHE A 308 11.04 -10.37 3.74
C PHE A 308 12.43 -11.02 3.65
N TYR A 309 13.27 -10.83 4.68
CA TYR A 309 14.60 -11.42 4.70
C TYR A 309 14.56 -12.95 4.72
N ARG A 310 13.60 -13.54 5.47
CA ARG A 310 13.38 -14.99 5.48
C ARG A 310 12.95 -15.52 4.10
N ASP A 311 12.00 -14.84 3.46
CA ASP A 311 11.52 -15.18 2.11
C ASP A 311 12.62 -15.02 1.06
N PHE A 312 13.45 -13.98 1.19
CA PHE A 312 14.61 -13.74 0.34
C PHE A 312 15.65 -14.85 0.49
N LEU A 313 16.03 -15.23 1.70
CA LEU A 313 16.97 -16.34 1.93
C LEU A 313 16.43 -17.67 1.40
N TYR A 314 15.13 -17.91 1.56
CA TYR A 314 14.47 -19.09 0.98
C TYR A 314 14.56 -19.07 -0.55
N HIS A 315 14.24 -17.93 -1.17
CA HIS A 315 14.36 -17.76 -2.62
C HIS A 315 15.79 -18.00 -3.11
N MET A 316 16.80 -17.43 -2.44
CA MET A 316 18.21 -17.61 -2.80
C MET A 316 18.64 -19.08 -2.72
N ARG A 317 18.10 -19.86 -1.79
CA ARG A 317 18.39 -21.31 -1.69
C ARG A 317 17.81 -22.11 -2.86
N HIS A 318 16.65 -21.70 -3.38
CA HIS A 318 15.88 -22.49 -4.35
C HIS A 318 15.90 -21.93 -5.78
N SER A 319 16.63 -20.85 -6.01
CA SER A 319 16.81 -20.22 -7.32
C SER A 319 18.28 -20.21 -7.73
N THR A 320 18.51 -20.26 -9.04
CA THR A 320 19.81 -20.02 -9.67
C THR A 320 19.92 -18.60 -10.24
N ASP A 321 18.94 -17.74 -9.95
CA ASP A 321 18.89 -16.36 -10.44
C ASP A 321 20.15 -15.59 -10.06
N GLN A 322 20.67 -14.79 -11.00
CA GLN A 322 21.74 -13.85 -10.73
C GLN A 322 21.18 -12.43 -10.67
N PHE A 323 21.69 -11.65 -9.71
CA PHE A 323 21.47 -10.22 -9.64
C PHE A 323 22.00 -9.57 -10.91
N ARG A 324 21.12 -8.81 -11.57
CA ARG A 324 21.41 -8.07 -12.80
C ARG A 324 20.91 -6.65 -12.69
N ILE A 325 21.42 -5.76 -13.54
CA ILE A 325 20.87 -4.41 -13.68
C ILE A 325 19.38 -4.52 -14.06
N ALA A 326 18.53 -3.77 -13.38
CA ALA A 326 17.10 -3.83 -13.60
C ALA A 326 16.75 -3.30 -15.01
N PRO A 327 15.78 -3.89 -15.72
CA PRO A 327 15.37 -3.43 -17.04
C PRO A 327 14.75 -2.02 -16.96
N GLY A 328 15.08 -1.17 -17.92
CA GLY A 328 14.58 0.20 -18.00
C GLY A 328 15.69 1.22 -18.24
N ILE A 329 15.36 2.49 -18.01
CA ILE A 329 16.31 3.60 -18.15
C ILE A 329 17.15 3.67 -16.87
N LYS A 330 18.48 3.67 -17.00
CA LYS A 330 19.39 3.78 -15.86
C LYS A 330 19.15 5.11 -15.12
N GLY A 331 18.93 5.02 -13.82
CA GLY A 331 18.75 6.19 -12.96
C GLY A 331 20.00 7.06 -12.85
N MET A 332 19.80 8.36 -12.67
CA MET A 332 20.90 9.31 -12.47
C MET A 332 21.43 9.30 -11.04
N VAL A 333 20.56 9.01 -10.06
CA VAL A 333 20.87 9.05 -8.62
C VAL A 333 20.98 7.65 -8.03
N MET A 334 20.12 6.72 -8.48
CA MET A 334 20.05 5.36 -7.97
C MET A 334 20.60 4.36 -8.98
N LEU A 335 21.42 3.42 -8.52
CA LEU A 335 21.72 2.17 -9.23
C LEU A 335 20.70 1.12 -8.81
N VAL A 336 19.97 0.58 -9.78
CA VAL A 336 18.85 -0.35 -9.53
C VAL A 336 19.15 -1.71 -10.15
N PHE A 337 19.00 -2.77 -9.37
CA PHE A 337 19.23 -4.15 -9.79
C PHE A 337 18.17 -5.08 -9.21
N ASP A 338 17.98 -6.25 -9.83
CA ASP A 338 16.95 -7.21 -9.44
C ASP A 338 17.38 -8.66 -9.61
N LEU A 339 16.55 -9.57 -9.10
CA LEU A 339 16.56 -10.98 -9.49
C LEU A 339 15.35 -11.23 -10.41
N PRO A 340 15.51 -11.87 -11.58
CA PRO A 340 14.43 -12.06 -12.55
C PRO A 340 13.14 -12.62 -11.96
N SER A 341 13.21 -13.64 -11.12
CA SER A 341 12.04 -14.33 -10.54
C SER A 341 11.66 -13.84 -9.13
N PHE A 342 12.38 -12.86 -8.57
CA PHE A 342 12.03 -12.25 -7.29
C PHE A 342 11.27 -10.94 -7.48
N PRO A 343 10.15 -10.68 -6.77
CA PRO A 343 9.26 -9.56 -7.07
C PRO A 343 9.71 -8.23 -6.45
N PHE A 344 11.02 -8.03 -6.27
CA PHE A 344 11.58 -6.83 -5.64
C PHE A 344 12.79 -6.32 -6.41
N VAL A 345 12.98 -5.01 -6.37
CA VAL A 345 14.19 -4.32 -6.86
C VAL A 345 15.01 -3.83 -5.68
N PHE A 346 16.33 -3.75 -5.90
CA PHE A 346 17.31 -3.27 -4.94
C PHE A 346 17.89 -1.98 -5.49
N LYS A 347 17.91 -0.93 -4.67
CA LYS A 347 18.35 0.40 -5.06
C LYS A 347 19.49 0.85 -4.15
N VAL A 348 20.62 1.18 -4.75
CA VAL A 348 21.81 1.73 -4.06
C VAL A 348 22.01 3.16 -4.54
N ILE A 349 22.27 4.08 -3.61
CA ILE A 349 22.57 5.48 -3.94
C ILE A 349 23.98 5.53 -4.56
N LYS A 350 24.11 6.18 -5.72
CA LYS A 350 25.42 6.38 -6.38
C LYS A 350 26.29 7.36 -5.58
N ASP A 351 27.59 7.27 -5.76
CA ASP A 351 28.55 8.18 -5.10
C ASP A 351 28.65 9.53 -5.80
N ARG A 352 28.39 9.56 -7.11
CA ARG A 352 28.48 10.75 -7.94
C ARG A 352 27.24 10.86 -8.81
N PHE A 353 26.64 12.05 -8.82
CA PHE A 353 25.50 12.36 -9.68
C PHE A 353 25.96 13.23 -10.86
N PRO A 354 25.26 13.19 -12.00
CA PRO A 354 25.56 14.07 -13.12
C PRO A 354 25.37 15.55 -12.73
N PRO A 355 26.06 16.51 -13.38
CA PRO A 355 26.02 17.93 -13.00
C PRO A 355 24.63 18.57 -12.97
N GLN A 356 23.69 18.02 -13.73
CA GLN A 356 22.29 18.46 -13.76
C GLN A 356 21.49 18.07 -12.49
N LYS A 357 22.04 17.22 -11.62
CA LYS A 357 21.43 16.82 -10.35
C LYS A 357 22.20 17.47 -9.19
N ASP A 358 21.69 18.60 -8.73
CA ASP A 358 22.23 19.33 -7.57
C ASP A 358 21.65 18.79 -6.25
N ILE A 359 22.06 17.57 -5.90
CA ILE A 359 21.62 16.89 -4.67
C ILE A 359 22.76 16.05 -4.09
N THR A 360 22.74 15.83 -2.77
CA THR A 360 23.71 14.98 -2.05
C THR A 360 23.10 13.63 -1.70
N PRO A 361 23.91 12.57 -1.52
CA PRO A 361 23.42 11.27 -1.03
C PRO A 361 22.62 11.38 0.28
N GLU A 362 23.00 12.28 1.18
CA GLU A 362 22.31 12.55 2.43
C GLU A 362 20.91 13.14 2.21
N GLN A 363 20.78 14.09 1.27
CA GLN A 363 19.47 14.62 0.88
C GLN A 363 18.59 13.54 0.26
N VAL A 364 19.13 12.66 -0.59
CA VAL A 364 18.38 11.53 -1.15
C VAL A 364 17.85 10.63 -0.03
N ARG A 365 18.66 10.29 0.99
CA ARG A 365 18.18 9.54 2.15
C ARG A 365 17.07 10.27 2.91
N ALA A 366 17.19 11.59 3.07
CA ALA A 366 16.16 12.40 3.71
C ALA A 366 14.84 12.37 2.94
N LYS A 367 14.86 12.41 1.60
CA LYS A 367 13.65 12.27 0.76
C LYS A 367 13.01 10.89 0.91
N TYR A 368 13.80 9.81 0.93
CA TYR A 368 13.29 8.46 1.22
C TYR A 368 12.64 8.35 2.60
N GLN A 369 13.23 8.99 3.61
CA GLN A 369 12.66 9.05 4.96
C GLN A 369 11.35 9.86 5.00
N LEU A 370 11.28 10.96 4.23
CA LEU A 370 10.06 11.75 4.06
C LEU A 370 8.93 10.87 3.53
N VAL A 371 9.15 10.13 2.43
CA VAL A 371 8.13 9.21 1.87
C VAL A 371 7.69 8.17 2.89
N LYS A 372 8.62 7.66 3.72
CA LYS A 372 8.29 6.67 4.76
C LYS A 372 7.36 7.25 5.83
N GLN A 373 7.56 8.52 6.19
CA GLN A 373 6.84 9.24 7.25
C GLN A 373 5.58 9.97 6.77
N HIS A 374 5.38 10.06 5.44
CA HIS A 374 4.26 10.73 4.82
C HIS A 374 3.10 9.78 4.51
N ASP A 375 1.88 10.31 4.40
CA ASP A 375 0.82 9.56 3.72
C ASP A 375 1.19 9.38 2.26
N ARG A 376 1.27 8.11 1.85
CA ARG A 376 1.66 7.71 0.49
C ARG A 376 0.52 7.77 -0.52
N ALA A 377 -0.70 8.07 -0.09
CA ALA A 377 -1.90 8.21 -0.92
C ALA A 377 -2.29 6.97 -1.77
N GLY A 378 -1.58 5.85 -1.67
CA GLY A 378 -1.71 4.74 -2.63
C GLY A 378 -0.86 4.94 -3.88
N ARG A 379 -0.02 5.98 -3.92
CA ARG A 379 0.74 6.44 -5.09
C ARG A 379 2.24 6.51 -4.89
N MET A 380 2.77 6.25 -3.70
CA MET A 380 4.21 6.07 -3.46
C MET A 380 4.49 4.66 -2.92
N ALA A 381 5.51 3.99 -3.45
CA ALA A 381 5.89 2.65 -2.98
C ALA A 381 6.55 2.68 -1.59
N ASP A 382 6.16 1.74 -0.72
CA ASP A 382 6.86 1.52 0.55
C ASP A 382 8.27 0.96 0.31
N THR A 383 9.22 1.41 1.14
CA THR A 383 10.63 1.05 1.05
C THR A 383 11.07 0.26 2.29
N LEU A 384 11.89 -0.77 2.05
CA LEU A 384 12.61 -1.48 3.10
C LEU A 384 14.08 -1.05 3.06
N GLU A 385 14.56 -0.42 4.12
CA GLU A 385 15.95 -0.01 4.24
C GLU A 385 16.77 -1.10 4.92
N PHE A 386 17.90 -1.49 4.32
CA PHE A 386 18.87 -2.42 4.89
C PHE A 386 20.27 -1.84 4.90
N SER A 387 21.10 -2.31 5.83
CA SER A 387 22.49 -1.85 5.97
C SER A 387 23.42 -3.02 6.24
N GLY A 388 24.61 -2.99 5.65
CA GLY A 388 25.66 -3.99 5.83
C GLY A 388 25.27 -5.40 5.43
N VAL A 389 24.48 -5.57 4.37
CA VAL A 389 23.96 -6.88 3.94
C VAL A 389 24.98 -7.56 3.03
N GLY A 390 25.38 -8.78 3.40
CA GLY A 390 26.24 -9.64 2.60
C GLY A 390 25.45 -10.55 1.66
N PHE A 391 25.97 -10.73 0.45
CA PHE A 391 25.45 -11.61 -0.58
C PHE A 391 26.57 -12.44 -1.20
N PRO A 392 26.31 -13.67 -1.66
CA PRO A 392 27.34 -14.46 -2.36
C PRO A 392 27.74 -13.79 -3.68
N ARG A 393 29.05 -13.60 -3.94
CA ARG A 393 29.53 -12.94 -5.16
C ARG A 393 29.14 -13.67 -6.46
N GLU A 394 29.06 -14.99 -6.41
CA GLU A 394 28.65 -15.84 -7.55
C GLU A 394 27.20 -15.57 -8.02
N ARG A 395 26.40 -14.92 -7.16
CA ARG A 395 25.02 -14.55 -7.45
C ARG A 395 24.89 -13.20 -8.13
N PHE A 396 25.98 -12.51 -8.45
CA PHE A 396 25.97 -11.26 -9.22
C PHE A 396 26.52 -11.50 -10.61
N THR A 397 25.90 -10.91 -11.63
CA THR A 397 26.54 -10.82 -12.94
C THR A 397 27.77 -9.93 -12.86
N ASP A 398 28.77 -10.21 -13.69
CA ASP A 398 30.00 -9.40 -13.71
C ASP A 398 29.72 -7.96 -14.13
N GLU A 399 28.79 -7.76 -15.09
CA GLU A 399 28.30 -6.44 -15.50
C GLU A 399 27.77 -5.61 -14.32
N LEU A 400 26.98 -6.22 -13.42
CA LEU A 400 26.44 -5.51 -12.27
C LEU A 400 27.55 -5.14 -11.27
N ILE A 401 28.55 -6.00 -11.11
CA ILE A 401 29.68 -5.74 -10.20
C ILE A 401 30.54 -4.60 -10.72
N GLU A 402 30.83 -4.58 -12.02
CA GLU A 402 31.54 -3.48 -12.67
C GLU A 402 30.78 -2.16 -12.51
N GLU A 403 29.46 -2.17 -12.73
CA GLU A 403 28.61 -0.99 -12.55
C GLU A 403 28.63 -0.49 -11.10
N LEU A 404 28.50 -1.39 -10.12
CA LEU A 404 28.54 -1.06 -8.69
C LEU A 404 29.88 -0.44 -8.28
N LEU A 405 31.00 -1.02 -8.72
CA LEU A 405 32.34 -0.50 -8.41
C LEU A 405 32.63 0.84 -9.10
N ARG A 406 31.99 1.10 -10.24
CA ARG A 406 32.14 2.35 -10.99
C ARG A 406 31.29 3.49 -10.42
N GLU A 407 30.01 3.21 -10.14
CA GLU A 407 29.01 4.23 -9.80
C GLU A 407 28.84 4.43 -8.29
N ALA A 408 29.10 3.39 -7.48
CA ALA A 408 28.90 3.41 -6.03
C ALA A 408 30.01 2.65 -5.25
N PRO A 409 31.31 2.88 -5.52
CA PRO A 409 32.40 2.16 -4.84
C PRO A 409 32.36 2.32 -3.31
N SER A 410 31.90 3.46 -2.79
CA SER A 410 31.78 3.67 -1.35
C SER A 410 30.76 2.75 -0.69
N GLN A 411 29.76 2.27 -1.44
CA GLN A 411 28.65 1.45 -0.95
C GLN A 411 28.94 -0.06 -0.98
N VAL A 412 30.02 -0.49 -1.64
CA VAL A 412 30.29 -1.92 -1.88
C VAL A 412 31.64 -2.34 -1.30
N GLU A 413 31.64 -3.47 -0.60
CA GLU A 413 32.86 -4.17 -0.18
C GLU A 413 32.82 -5.59 -0.74
N ILE A 414 33.90 -6.05 -1.40
CA ILE A 414 34.00 -7.42 -1.94
C ILE A 414 35.21 -8.11 -1.31
N GLY A 415 35.02 -9.33 -0.77
CA GLY A 415 36.12 -10.14 -0.26
C GLY A 415 35.66 -11.42 0.43
N ASP A 416 36.61 -12.32 0.69
CA ASP A 416 36.41 -13.45 1.60
C ASP A 416 36.62 -12.97 3.03
N ARG A 417 35.55 -12.99 3.82
CA ARG A 417 35.54 -12.42 5.18
C ARG A 417 35.56 -13.47 6.26
N ASN A 418 35.21 -14.70 5.91
CA ASN A 418 35.08 -15.80 6.84
C ASN A 418 36.24 -16.81 6.70
N GLY A 419 37.11 -16.61 5.70
CA GLY A 419 38.23 -17.48 5.41
C GLY A 419 37.82 -18.83 4.82
N ASP A 420 36.60 -18.92 4.26
CA ASP A 420 36.03 -20.14 3.71
C ASP A 420 36.29 -20.30 2.20
N GLY A 421 37.04 -19.35 1.61
CA GLY A 421 37.37 -19.31 0.20
C GLY A 421 36.26 -18.75 -0.69
N ARG A 422 35.15 -18.26 -0.14
CA ARG A 422 34.03 -17.71 -0.90
C ARG A 422 33.97 -16.19 -0.78
N ALA A 423 34.03 -15.52 -1.92
CA ALA A 423 33.88 -14.06 -1.96
C ALA A 423 32.42 -13.65 -1.67
N GLU A 424 32.25 -12.67 -0.81
CA GLU A 424 30.97 -12.01 -0.54
C GLU A 424 30.98 -10.58 -1.09
N VAL A 425 29.82 -10.13 -1.55
CA VAL A 425 29.52 -8.74 -1.88
C VAL A 425 28.71 -8.16 -0.74
N VAL A 426 29.23 -7.14 -0.08
CA VAL A 426 28.54 -6.46 1.02
C VAL A 426 28.10 -5.07 0.60
N LEU A 427 26.81 -4.82 0.67
CA LEU A 427 26.22 -3.50 0.44
C LEU A 427 26.08 -2.77 1.77
N LYS A 428 26.72 -1.61 1.90
CA LYS A 428 26.66 -0.79 3.12
C LYS A 428 25.26 -0.25 3.37
N HIS A 429 24.57 0.15 2.30
CA HIS A 429 23.21 0.65 2.33
C HIS A 429 22.46 0.21 1.07
N VAL A 430 21.22 -0.25 1.23
CA VAL A 430 20.35 -0.63 0.12
C VAL A 430 18.88 -0.42 0.49
N TYR A 431 18.12 0.20 -0.41
CA TYR A 431 16.66 0.21 -0.35
C TYR A 431 16.11 -0.94 -1.17
N ILE A 432 15.04 -1.55 -0.70
CA ILE A 432 14.33 -2.62 -1.39
C ILE A 432 12.88 -2.20 -1.56
N GLU A 433 12.38 -2.32 -2.79
CA GLU A 433 11.02 -1.92 -3.16
C GLU A 433 10.33 -2.99 -4.00
N ARG A 434 9.00 -3.01 -3.97
CA ARG A 434 8.21 -3.92 -4.80
C ARG A 434 8.49 -3.61 -6.28
N ARG A 435 8.81 -4.64 -7.07
CA ARG A 435 9.00 -4.48 -8.51
C ARG A 435 7.66 -4.19 -9.19
N MET A 436 7.65 -3.16 -10.03
CA MET A 436 6.54 -2.77 -10.90
C MET A 436 7.04 -2.73 -12.34
N ILE A 437 6.13 -2.70 -13.31
CA ILE A 437 6.50 -2.47 -14.71
C ILE A 437 6.65 -0.95 -14.88
N PRO A 438 7.83 -0.43 -15.27
CA PRO A 438 7.99 0.98 -15.58
C PRO A 438 6.96 1.44 -16.61
N LEU A 439 6.29 2.56 -16.36
CA LEU A 439 5.14 3.00 -17.14
C LEU A 439 5.54 3.37 -18.58
N ASN A 440 6.76 3.86 -18.80
CA ASN A 440 7.30 4.06 -20.14
C ASN A 440 7.42 2.76 -20.95
N ILE A 441 7.80 1.64 -20.31
CA ILE A 441 7.86 0.33 -20.96
C ILE A 441 6.43 -0.16 -21.26
N TYR A 442 5.53 -0.02 -20.30
CA TYR A 442 4.13 -0.41 -20.47
C TYR A 442 3.44 0.33 -21.63
N LEU A 443 3.66 1.64 -21.74
CA LEU A 443 3.16 2.45 -22.86
C LEU A 443 3.80 2.04 -24.19
N GLN A 444 5.11 1.74 -24.20
CA GLN A 444 5.79 1.27 -25.40
C GLN A 444 5.20 -0.05 -25.92
N GLU A 445 4.92 -1.01 -25.03
CA GLU A 445 4.25 -2.26 -25.39
C GLU A 445 2.86 -2.01 -26.02
N CYS A 446 2.10 -1.05 -25.49
CA CYS A 446 0.81 -0.66 -26.05
C CYS A 446 0.99 -0.01 -27.44
N PHE A 447 1.98 0.86 -27.63
CA PHE A 447 2.26 1.49 -28.92
C PHE A 447 2.68 0.45 -29.97
N ASP A 448 3.53 -0.50 -29.61
CA ASP A 448 3.99 -1.55 -30.51
C ASP A 448 2.83 -2.47 -30.93
N ALA A 449 1.93 -2.80 -30.00
CA ALA A 449 0.71 -3.55 -30.29
C ALA A 449 -0.23 -2.79 -31.25
N LEU A 450 -0.47 -1.49 -31.01
CA LEU A 450 -1.30 -0.65 -31.87
C LEU A 450 -0.67 -0.39 -33.24
N LYS A 451 0.67 -0.36 -33.32
CA LYS A 451 1.37 -0.27 -34.59
C LYS A 451 1.22 -1.55 -35.41
N ALA A 452 1.23 -2.71 -34.75
CA ALA A 452 1.00 -4.01 -35.39
C ALA A 452 -0.47 -4.24 -35.79
N ASN A 453 -1.40 -3.80 -34.94
CA ASN A 453 -2.84 -3.85 -35.18
C ASN A 453 -3.50 -2.56 -34.68
N PRO A 454 -3.78 -1.58 -35.56
CA PRO A 454 -4.39 -0.32 -35.18
C PRO A 454 -5.72 -0.48 -34.44
N ASP A 455 -6.49 -1.53 -34.74
CA ASP A 455 -7.82 -1.80 -34.17
C ASP A 455 -7.79 -2.72 -32.93
N ASP A 456 -6.63 -2.89 -32.30
CA ASP A 456 -6.53 -3.62 -31.03
C ASP A 456 -7.24 -2.84 -29.90
N VAL A 457 -8.49 -3.22 -29.64
CA VAL A 457 -9.33 -2.64 -28.59
C VAL A 457 -8.68 -2.76 -27.21
N ARG A 458 -7.98 -3.87 -26.93
CA ARG A 458 -7.35 -4.10 -25.64
C ARG A 458 -6.19 -3.14 -25.43
N ALA A 459 -5.32 -2.99 -26.43
CA ALA A 459 -4.19 -2.07 -26.34
C ALA A 459 -4.65 -0.61 -26.21
N ARG A 460 -5.74 -0.21 -26.91
CA ARG A 460 -6.35 1.12 -26.74
C ARG A 460 -6.87 1.34 -25.31
N GLN A 461 -7.60 0.37 -24.76
CA GLN A 461 -8.10 0.44 -23.37
C GLN A 461 -6.97 0.47 -22.33
N GLN A 462 -5.91 -0.31 -22.53
CA GLN A 462 -4.74 -0.32 -21.63
C GLN A 462 -4.01 1.02 -21.65
N LEU A 463 -3.81 1.61 -22.83
CA LEU A 463 -3.22 2.93 -22.99
C LEU A 463 -4.08 4.00 -22.30
N GLU A 464 -5.38 4.02 -22.58
CA GLU A 464 -6.31 4.99 -22.00
C GLU A 464 -6.34 4.90 -20.47
N HIS A 465 -6.47 3.68 -19.94
CA HIS A 465 -6.41 3.42 -18.50
C HIS A 465 -5.10 3.89 -17.88
N ALA A 466 -3.96 3.59 -18.50
CA ALA A 466 -2.64 3.98 -17.99
C ALA A 466 -2.45 5.51 -17.93
N VAL A 467 -2.93 6.24 -18.94
CA VAL A 467 -2.85 7.71 -18.98
C VAL A 467 -3.79 8.33 -17.93
N ILE A 468 -5.02 7.80 -17.79
CA ILE A 468 -5.98 8.26 -16.77
C ILE A 468 -5.43 8.00 -15.36
N GLU A 469 -4.90 6.80 -15.10
CA GLU A 469 -4.34 6.47 -13.79
C GLU A 469 -3.07 7.26 -13.46
N TYR A 470 -2.26 7.61 -14.45
CA TYR A 470 -1.11 8.50 -14.25
C TYR A 470 -1.54 9.90 -13.80
N GLY A 471 -2.52 10.52 -14.48
CA GLY A 471 -3.02 11.83 -14.08
C GLY A 471 -3.69 11.79 -12.71
N ASN A 472 -4.48 10.75 -12.43
CA ASN A 472 -5.06 10.53 -11.10
C ASN A 472 -3.97 10.33 -10.02
N ALA A 473 -2.87 9.63 -10.35
CA ALA A 473 -1.76 9.46 -9.42
C ALA A 473 -1.11 10.80 -9.03
N ILE A 474 -0.91 11.71 -9.99
CA ILE A 474 -0.41 13.06 -9.70
C ILE A 474 -1.40 13.81 -8.82
N LYS A 475 -2.70 13.81 -9.16
CA LYS A 475 -3.72 14.51 -8.35
C LYS A 475 -3.78 14.00 -6.91
N ASP A 476 -3.68 12.68 -6.72
CA ASP A 476 -3.64 12.05 -5.40
C ASP A 476 -2.37 12.44 -4.61
N LEU A 477 -1.21 12.54 -5.27
CA LEU A 477 0.03 13.03 -4.64
C LEU A 477 -0.09 14.50 -4.23
N VAL A 478 -0.65 15.34 -5.10
CA VAL A 478 -0.91 16.77 -4.83
C VAL A 478 -1.86 16.93 -3.64
N ALA A 479 -2.94 16.13 -3.60
CA ALA A 479 -3.89 16.11 -2.50
C ALA A 479 -3.23 15.73 -1.16
N ALA A 480 -2.17 14.91 -1.22
CA ALA A 480 -1.30 14.55 -0.12
C ALA A 480 -0.11 15.51 0.08
N ASN A 481 -0.14 16.73 -0.45
CA ASN A 481 0.93 17.73 -0.33
C ASN A 481 2.29 17.33 -0.94
N ILE A 482 2.33 16.35 -1.86
CA ILE A 482 3.57 15.91 -2.51
C ILE A 482 3.61 16.38 -3.96
N PHE A 483 4.65 17.14 -4.30
CA PHE A 483 5.05 17.41 -5.67
C PHE A 483 6.06 16.35 -6.12
N PRO A 484 5.84 15.63 -7.23
CA PRO A 484 6.75 14.56 -7.66
C PRO A 484 8.12 15.05 -8.17
N GLY A 485 8.25 16.31 -8.59
CA GLY A 485 9.45 16.78 -9.30
C GLY A 485 9.45 16.28 -10.75
N ASP A 486 10.37 15.37 -11.09
CA ASP A 486 10.44 14.72 -12.41
C ASP A 486 9.22 13.80 -12.66
N MET A 487 8.22 14.35 -13.35
CA MET A 487 6.97 13.65 -13.67
C MET A 487 7.06 12.72 -14.90
N LEU A 488 8.25 12.46 -15.45
CA LEU A 488 8.39 11.59 -16.62
C LEU A 488 7.85 10.17 -16.36
N TRP A 489 7.27 9.56 -17.41
CA TRP A 489 6.69 8.21 -17.38
C TRP A 489 7.63 7.13 -16.80
N LYS A 490 8.95 7.29 -16.98
CA LYS A 490 9.98 6.37 -16.47
C LYS A 490 10.08 6.33 -14.93
N ASN A 491 9.55 7.31 -14.22
CA ASN A 491 9.61 7.42 -12.76
C ASN A 491 8.35 6.85 -12.07
N PHE A 492 7.41 6.37 -12.88
CA PHE A 492 6.17 5.75 -12.45
C PHE A 492 6.13 4.29 -12.88
N GLY A 493 5.48 3.46 -12.07
CA GLY A 493 5.29 2.04 -12.31
C GLY A 493 3.83 1.68 -12.27
N ILE A 494 3.43 0.73 -13.11
CA ILE A 494 2.09 0.16 -13.08
C ILE A 494 2.11 -1.17 -12.31
N THR A 495 1.16 -1.31 -11.40
CA THR A 495 0.95 -2.51 -10.61
C THR A 495 0.12 -3.54 -11.37
N ARG A 496 0.05 -4.78 -10.87
CA ARG A 496 -0.79 -5.85 -11.45
C ARG A 496 -2.27 -5.47 -11.55
N HIS A 497 -2.76 -4.61 -10.66
CA HIS A 497 -4.16 -4.15 -10.65
C HIS A 497 -4.36 -2.84 -11.42
N GLY A 498 -3.39 -2.46 -12.26
CA GLY A 498 -3.50 -1.27 -13.12
C GLY A 498 -3.34 0.07 -12.40
N LYS A 499 -2.99 0.10 -11.11
CA LYS A 499 -2.70 1.36 -10.41
C LYS A 499 -1.28 1.84 -10.72
N VAL A 500 -1.17 3.12 -11.00
CA VAL A 500 0.10 3.84 -11.22
C VAL A 500 0.66 4.35 -9.89
N VAL A 501 1.94 4.09 -9.65
CA VAL A 501 2.68 4.38 -8.42
C VAL A 501 4.03 5.02 -8.77
N PHE A 502 4.35 6.11 -8.10
CA PHE A 502 5.61 6.83 -8.18
C PHE A 502 6.70 6.17 -7.33
N TYR A 503 7.93 6.11 -7.85
CA TYR A 503 9.04 5.41 -7.19
C TYR A 503 10.41 6.10 -7.27
N ASP A 504 10.52 7.30 -7.86
CA ASP A 504 11.76 8.06 -7.91
C ASP A 504 11.69 9.26 -6.96
N TYR A 505 12.42 9.24 -5.84
CA TYR A 505 12.15 10.17 -4.74
C TYR A 505 13.15 11.31 -4.60
N ASP A 506 14.13 11.42 -5.49
CA ASP A 506 15.20 12.41 -5.35
C ASP A 506 14.72 13.85 -5.55
N GLU A 507 13.69 14.08 -6.37
CA GLU A 507 13.14 15.42 -6.67
C GLU A 507 11.81 15.74 -5.97
N ILE A 508 11.35 14.92 -5.02
CA ILE A 508 10.07 15.20 -4.35
C ILE A 508 10.17 16.45 -3.50
N GLU A 509 9.15 17.29 -3.55
CA GLU A 509 9.00 18.46 -2.69
C GLU A 509 7.60 18.54 -2.11
N TYR A 510 7.43 19.36 -1.07
CA TYR A 510 6.08 19.69 -0.63
C TYR A 510 5.43 20.69 -1.57
N ILE A 511 4.14 20.48 -1.90
CA ILE A 511 3.37 21.43 -2.71
C ILE A 511 3.38 22.83 -2.07
N THR A 512 3.41 22.91 -0.75
CA THR A 512 3.50 24.18 0.00
C THR A 512 4.81 24.95 -0.20
N ASP A 513 5.87 24.26 -0.62
CA ASP A 513 7.23 24.81 -0.74
C ASP A 513 7.56 25.20 -2.19
N CYS A 514 6.78 24.69 -3.15
CA CYS A 514 6.88 25.06 -4.57
C CYS A 514 6.29 26.46 -4.85
N ASN A 515 6.79 27.12 -5.90
CA ASN A 515 6.25 28.37 -6.42
C ASN A 515 5.68 28.16 -7.83
N PHE A 516 4.38 27.93 -7.92
CA PHE A 516 3.69 27.67 -9.19
C PHE A 516 3.41 28.99 -9.93
N ARG A 517 3.97 29.13 -11.13
CA ARG A 517 3.92 30.36 -11.94
C ARG A 517 3.52 30.04 -13.39
N ARG A 518 2.96 31.03 -14.08
CA ARG A 518 2.82 31.01 -15.55
C ARG A 518 4.15 31.39 -16.20
N VAL A 519 4.42 30.85 -17.39
CA VAL A 519 5.54 31.35 -18.19
C VAL A 519 5.17 32.77 -18.63
N PRO A 520 6.04 33.77 -18.38
CA PRO A 520 5.80 35.12 -18.87
C PRO A 520 5.62 35.11 -20.39
N PRO A 521 4.68 35.89 -20.95
CA PRO A 521 4.60 36.02 -22.40
C PRO A 521 5.91 36.60 -22.95
N PRO A 522 6.33 36.22 -24.17
CA PRO A 522 7.51 36.80 -24.81
C PRO A 522 7.31 38.32 -24.96
N ARG A 523 8.37 39.10 -24.76
CA ARG A 523 8.30 40.56 -24.84
C ARG A 523 8.36 41.05 -26.29
N ASP A 524 9.05 40.30 -27.13
CA ASP A 524 9.29 40.56 -28.55
C ASP A 524 9.46 39.23 -29.33
N GLU A 525 9.62 39.34 -30.65
CA GLU A 525 9.81 38.17 -31.54
C GLU A 525 11.14 37.44 -31.28
N ASP A 526 12.16 38.14 -30.76
CA ASP A 526 13.46 37.56 -30.43
C ASP A 526 13.34 36.62 -29.21
N ASP A 527 12.57 37.01 -28.19
CA ASP A 527 12.25 36.15 -27.03
C ASP A 527 11.46 34.89 -27.46
N GLU A 528 10.54 35.00 -28.43
CA GLU A 528 9.74 33.85 -28.91
C GLU A 528 10.59 32.80 -29.65
N MET A 529 11.66 33.25 -30.32
CA MET A 529 12.60 32.40 -31.07
C MET A 529 13.84 31.99 -30.26
N SER A 530 14.00 32.52 -29.05
CA SER A 530 15.16 32.27 -28.19
C SER A 530 15.18 30.84 -27.65
N GLY A 531 16.34 30.19 -27.72
CA GLY A 531 16.60 28.92 -27.03
C GLY A 531 16.94 29.09 -25.54
N GLU A 532 17.14 30.33 -25.08
CA GLU A 532 17.46 30.68 -23.70
C GLU A 532 16.26 31.34 -23.00
N VAL A 533 16.08 31.02 -21.72
CA VAL A 533 14.98 31.55 -20.90
C VAL A 533 15.28 33.01 -20.53
N TRP A 534 14.44 33.95 -21.00
CA TRP A 534 14.62 35.40 -20.77
C TRP A 534 14.12 35.89 -19.40
N TYR A 535 13.46 35.03 -18.62
CA TYR A 535 12.94 35.34 -17.29
C TYR A 535 13.70 34.58 -16.20
N SER A 536 13.72 35.14 -14.99
CA SER A 536 14.36 34.51 -13.84
C SER A 536 13.54 33.32 -13.34
N VAL A 537 14.22 32.17 -13.23
CA VAL A 537 13.71 30.91 -12.68
C VAL A 537 14.43 30.62 -11.37
N GLY A 538 13.67 30.63 -10.26
CA GLY A 538 14.18 30.22 -8.95
C GLY A 538 14.22 28.69 -8.79
N PRO A 539 14.92 28.17 -7.76
CA PRO A 539 15.09 26.72 -7.54
C PRO A 539 13.78 25.97 -7.22
N HIS A 540 12.75 26.67 -6.77
CA HIS A 540 11.42 26.10 -6.46
C HIS A 540 10.34 26.58 -7.43
N ASP A 541 10.69 27.30 -8.50
CA ASP A 541 9.72 27.75 -9.49
C ASP A 541 9.29 26.58 -10.37
N VAL A 542 7.97 26.40 -10.51
CA VAL A 542 7.36 25.34 -11.31
C VAL A 542 6.40 25.99 -12.31
N PHE A 543 6.52 25.61 -13.58
CA PHE A 543 5.71 26.13 -14.69
C PHE A 543 4.86 25.01 -15.31
N PRO A 544 3.62 24.79 -14.85
CA PRO A 544 2.83 23.62 -15.25
C PRO A 544 2.57 23.48 -16.75
N GLU A 545 2.43 24.59 -17.46
CA GLU A 545 2.24 24.61 -18.90
C GLU A 545 3.41 24.03 -19.70
N THR A 546 4.62 24.02 -19.11
CA THR A 546 5.82 23.43 -19.73
C THR A 546 5.82 21.90 -19.69
N PHE A 547 4.97 21.26 -18.88
CA PHE A 547 4.90 19.80 -18.80
C PHE A 547 4.38 19.17 -20.10
N GLY A 548 3.51 19.88 -20.81
CA GLY A 548 2.86 19.40 -22.04
C GLY A 548 3.86 18.96 -23.12
N PRO A 549 4.77 19.84 -23.56
CA PRO A 549 5.80 19.51 -24.55
C PRO A 549 6.63 18.25 -24.23
N PHE A 550 6.98 18.03 -22.95
CA PHE A 550 7.82 16.88 -22.55
C PHE A 550 7.02 15.59 -22.33
N LEU A 551 5.81 15.68 -21.79
CA LEU A 551 5.00 14.49 -21.47
C LEU A 551 4.13 14.01 -22.64
N LEU A 552 3.68 14.93 -23.50
CA LEU A 552 2.58 14.70 -24.47
C LEU A 552 3.07 14.72 -25.92
N SER A 553 4.29 14.23 -26.18
CA SER A 553 4.86 14.14 -27.52
C SER A 553 4.15 13.12 -28.41
N ASN A 554 3.61 12.04 -27.84
CA ASN A 554 2.82 11.04 -28.57
C ASN A 554 1.35 11.50 -28.71
N PRO A 555 0.79 11.59 -29.93
CA PRO A 555 -0.58 12.05 -30.16
C PRO A 555 -1.67 11.24 -29.43
N LEU A 556 -1.51 9.92 -29.32
CA LEU A 556 -2.48 9.04 -28.64
C LEU A 556 -2.54 9.34 -27.14
N VAL A 557 -1.37 9.53 -26.51
CA VAL A 557 -1.28 9.93 -25.10
C VAL A 557 -1.83 11.32 -24.90
N ARG A 558 -1.46 12.26 -25.79
CA ARG A 558 -1.91 13.66 -25.72
C ARG A 558 -3.43 13.76 -25.78
N GLU A 559 -4.08 13.03 -26.67
CA GLU A 559 -5.55 13.05 -26.79
C GLU A 559 -6.23 12.66 -25.49
N VAL A 560 -5.84 11.53 -24.90
CA VAL A 560 -6.42 11.04 -23.64
C VAL A 560 -6.07 11.98 -22.49
N PHE A 561 -4.82 12.43 -22.39
CA PHE A 561 -4.39 13.32 -21.31
C PHE A 561 -5.14 14.65 -21.35
N MET A 562 -5.27 15.28 -22.53
CA MET A 562 -5.99 16.54 -22.65
C MET A 562 -7.49 16.38 -22.35
N ARG A 563 -8.08 15.22 -22.64
CA ARG A 563 -9.49 14.93 -22.33
C ARG A 563 -9.75 14.84 -20.82
N HIS A 564 -8.84 14.23 -20.06
CA HIS A 564 -9.08 13.89 -18.65
C HIS A 564 -8.29 14.74 -17.64
N HIS A 565 -7.16 15.29 -18.05
CA HIS A 565 -6.13 15.84 -17.17
C HIS A 565 -5.50 17.15 -17.67
N ALA A 566 -6.16 17.88 -18.58
CA ALA A 566 -5.68 19.19 -19.03
C ALA A 566 -5.48 20.18 -17.88
N ASP A 567 -6.21 20.02 -16.77
CA ASP A 567 -6.06 20.82 -15.56
C ASP A 567 -4.67 20.72 -14.92
N LEU A 568 -3.93 19.63 -15.11
CA LEU A 568 -2.56 19.49 -14.62
C LEU A 568 -1.56 20.43 -15.31
N LEU A 569 -1.91 20.95 -16.49
CA LEU A 569 -1.09 21.94 -17.22
C LEU A 569 -1.42 23.38 -16.83
N ASP A 570 -2.46 23.60 -16.01
CA ASP A 570 -2.90 24.93 -15.63
C ASP A 570 -2.42 25.30 -14.22
N VAL A 571 -1.90 26.52 -14.06
CA VAL A 571 -1.26 26.93 -12.80
C VAL A 571 -2.27 27.05 -11.65
N GLU A 572 -3.52 27.40 -11.96
CA GLU A 572 -4.61 27.61 -11.01
C GLU A 572 -4.95 26.31 -10.28
N PHE A 573 -4.85 25.16 -10.96
CA PHE A 573 -5.01 23.86 -10.31
C PHE A 573 -4.04 23.73 -9.13
N TRP A 574 -2.76 23.97 -9.38
CA TRP A 574 -1.70 23.83 -8.37
C TRP A 574 -1.82 24.88 -7.26
N GLN A 575 -2.05 26.14 -7.63
CA GLN A 575 -2.22 27.23 -6.67
C GLN A 575 -3.45 27.02 -5.78
N ALA A 576 -4.57 26.56 -6.32
CA ALA A 576 -5.78 26.28 -5.54
C ALA A 576 -5.53 25.15 -4.52
N HIS A 577 -4.84 24.08 -4.90
CA HIS A 577 -4.47 23.01 -3.97
C HIS A 577 -3.49 23.51 -2.91
N GLN A 578 -2.47 24.29 -3.30
CA GLN A 578 -1.52 24.90 -2.37
C GLN A 578 -2.22 25.79 -1.33
N GLN A 579 -3.18 26.62 -1.76
CA GLN A 579 -3.96 27.48 -0.87
C GLN A 579 -4.79 26.67 0.13
N ARG A 580 -5.48 25.60 -0.33
CA ARG A 580 -6.24 24.70 0.54
C ARG A 580 -5.34 23.99 1.57
N LEU A 581 -4.18 23.51 1.14
CA LEU A 581 -3.20 22.86 2.02
C LEU A 581 -2.66 23.83 3.07
N ARG A 582 -2.34 25.07 2.68
CA ARG A 582 -1.94 26.13 3.63
C ARG A 582 -3.05 26.53 4.60
N ALA A 583 -4.32 26.43 4.17
CA ALA A 583 -5.48 26.61 5.05
C ALA A 583 -5.73 25.41 5.99
N GLY A 584 -4.89 24.38 5.96
CA GLY A 584 -5.01 23.18 6.80
C GLY A 584 -6.05 22.18 6.31
N HIS A 585 -6.54 22.32 5.07
CA HIS A 585 -7.48 21.35 4.50
C HIS A 585 -6.77 20.03 4.18
N ILE A 586 -7.30 18.94 4.71
CA ILE A 586 -6.86 17.58 4.40
C ILE A 586 -7.84 17.00 3.39
N HIS A 587 -7.37 16.63 2.20
CA HIS A 587 -8.22 16.07 1.14
C HIS A 587 -8.59 14.60 1.44
N ASP A 588 -9.73 14.16 0.90
CA ASP A 588 -10.14 12.75 0.97
C ASP A 588 -9.48 11.94 -0.15
N ILE A 589 -8.72 10.91 0.23
CA ILE A 589 -8.06 10.00 -0.71
C ILE A 589 -8.65 8.60 -0.51
N PHE A 590 -9.55 8.22 -1.41
CA PHE A 590 -10.28 6.95 -1.31
C PHE A 590 -9.44 5.77 -1.80
N PRO A 591 -9.45 4.63 -1.09
CA PRO A 591 -8.75 3.43 -1.52
C PRO A 591 -9.49 2.57 -2.56
N TYR A 592 -10.58 3.08 -3.12
CA TYR A 592 -11.49 2.39 -4.03
C TYR A 592 -12.13 3.38 -5.00
N GLU A 593 -12.67 2.84 -6.09
CA GLU A 593 -13.31 3.62 -7.14
C GLU A 593 -14.59 4.33 -6.67
N GLN A 594 -14.86 5.53 -7.21
CA GLN A 594 -16.07 6.32 -6.88
C GLN A 594 -17.38 5.56 -7.17
N ALA A 595 -17.37 4.62 -8.12
CA ALA A 595 -18.52 3.78 -8.45
C ALA A 595 -18.89 2.77 -7.34
N ARG A 596 -17.99 2.51 -6.39
CA ARG A 596 -18.27 1.65 -5.22
C ARG A 596 -19.12 2.36 -4.17
N ARG A 597 -19.16 3.69 -4.18
CA ARG A 597 -19.82 4.50 -3.16
C ARG A 597 -21.32 4.42 -3.26
N PHE A 598 -21.99 4.25 -2.12
CA PHE A 598 -23.45 4.22 -2.06
C PHE A 598 -24.07 5.57 -2.42
N SER A 599 -23.40 6.69 -2.19
CA SER A 599 -23.86 8.02 -2.64
C SER A 599 -23.99 8.10 -4.17
N THR A 600 -22.99 7.61 -4.90
CA THR A 600 -23.01 7.53 -6.37
C THR A 600 -24.12 6.62 -6.86
N ARG A 601 -24.27 5.43 -6.26
CA ARG A 601 -25.33 4.48 -6.62
C ARG A 601 -26.74 5.06 -6.39
N ARG A 602 -26.94 5.77 -5.28
CA ARG A 602 -28.19 6.47 -4.99
C ARG A 602 -28.47 7.59 -5.99
N ALA A 603 -27.47 8.38 -6.37
CA ALA A 603 -27.62 9.42 -7.38
C ALA A 603 -28.02 8.85 -8.75
N VAL A 604 -27.46 7.70 -9.13
CA VAL A 604 -27.85 6.98 -10.35
C VAL A 604 -29.27 6.41 -10.24
N ALA A 605 -29.64 5.84 -9.10
CA ALA A 605 -31.00 5.30 -8.87
C ALA A 605 -32.09 6.39 -8.82
N LEU A 606 -31.75 7.62 -8.42
CA LEU A 606 -32.63 8.79 -8.38
C LEU A 606 -32.65 9.57 -9.71
N SER A 607 -31.75 9.28 -10.64
CA SER A 607 -31.85 9.78 -12.01
C SER A 607 -32.95 8.97 -12.69
N PRO A 608 -33.98 9.59 -13.32
CA PRO A 608 -35.08 8.84 -13.92
C PRO A 608 -34.48 7.87 -14.95
N SER A 609 -34.53 6.58 -14.63
CA SER A 609 -34.26 5.53 -15.61
C SER A 609 -35.24 5.73 -16.77
N ALA A 610 -34.77 5.47 -17.99
CA ALA A 610 -35.56 5.59 -19.22
C ALA A 610 -36.84 4.72 -19.22
N GLU A 611 -37.09 3.91 -18.19
CA GLU A 611 -38.34 3.19 -17.96
C GLU A 611 -39.47 4.08 -17.39
N SER A 612 -39.18 5.19 -16.69
CA SER A 612 -40.24 6.11 -16.23
C SER A 612 -40.81 7.00 -17.34
N ALA A 613 -40.16 7.05 -18.51
CA ALA A 613 -40.67 7.74 -19.70
C ALA A 613 -41.71 6.91 -20.48
N ALA A 614 -41.90 5.63 -20.15
CA ALA A 614 -42.87 4.74 -20.82
C ALA A 614 -44.28 4.77 -20.20
N ALA A 615 -44.51 5.56 -19.14
CA ALA A 615 -45.80 5.62 -18.45
C ALA A 615 -46.65 6.87 -18.76
N ASN A 616 -46.40 7.54 -19.90
CA ASN A 616 -47.34 8.52 -20.44
C ASN A 616 -48.27 7.85 -21.45
N PRO A 617 -49.61 7.86 -21.25
CA PRO A 617 -50.53 7.35 -22.26
C PRO A 617 -50.41 8.22 -23.52
N ALA A 618 -50.22 7.57 -24.67
CA ALA A 618 -50.12 8.22 -25.96
C ALA A 618 -51.35 9.12 -26.23
N PRO A 619 -51.17 10.30 -26.88
CA PRO A 619 -52.29 11.16 -27.22
C PRO A 619 -53.17 10.49 -28.27
N VAL A 620 -54.48 10.52 -28.02
CA VAL A 620 -55.52 10.01 -28.91
C VAL A 620 -55.45 10.74 -30.26
N PRO A 621 -55.35 10.04 -31.41
CA PRO A 621 -55.36 10.67 -32.71
C PRO A 621 -56.77 11.16 -33.06
N PRO A 622 -56.92 12.26 -33.83
CA PRO A 622 -58.24 12.75 -34.21
C PRO A 622 -58.91 11.80 -35.20
N ALA A 623 -60.23 11.67 -35.08
CA ALA A 623 -61.06 10.85 -35.95
C ALA A 623 -60.99 11.37 -37.41
N LEU A 624 -60.69 10.47 -38.34
CA LEU A 624 -60.87 10.69 -39.76
C LEU A 624 -62.10 9.92 -40.23
N ASP A 625 -63.05 10.68 -40.77
CA ASP A 625 -64.29 10.20 -41.37
C ASP A 625 -64.02 9.19 -42.50
N GLY A 626 -64.87 8.16 -42.54
CA GLY A 626 -64.80 7.09 -43.51
C GLY A 626 -65.45 7.44 -44.85
N ALA A 627 -64.79 7.07 -45.93
CA ALA A 627 -65.44 6.56 -47.14
C ALA A 627 -64.43 5.86 -48.07
N ALA A 628 -64.79 4.65 -48.48
CA ALA A 628 -64.41 3.98 -49.74
C ALA A 628 -62.95 3.52 -49.90
N LEU A 629 -62.70 2.21 -49.96
CA LEU A 629 -62.91 1.35 -51.14
C LEU A 629 -62.59 -0.12 -50.81
N VAL A 630 -63.22 -1.00 -51.58
CA VAL A 630 -63.39 -2.44 -51.40
C VAL A 630 -62.41 -3.25 -52.27
N ALA A 631 -62.15 -4.48 -51.81
CA ALA A 631 -61.72 -5.68 -52.56
C ALA A 631 -60.24 -5.86 -52.94
N ALA A 632 -59.64 -6.94 -52.40
CA ALA A 632 -59.24 -8.16 -53.13
C ALA A 632 -58.36 -9.05 -52.22
N SER A 633 -58.92 -10.16 -51.73
CA SER A 633 -58.52 -11.55 -52.08
C SER A 633 -57.12 -11.96 -51.59
N SER A 634 -57.02 -12.67 -50.45
CA SER A 634 -56.85 -14.13 -50.36
C SER A 634 -55.53 -14.69 -50.89
N THR A 635 -54.71 -15.32 -50.04
CA THR A 635 -54.32 -16.75 -50.07
C THR A 635 -53.02 -17.06 -49.29
N PHE A 636 -52.96 -18.30 -48.79
CA PHE A 636 -51.80 -19.10 -48.31
C PHE A 636 -51.36 -19.13 -46.83
N SER A 637 -52.11 -19.92 -46.08
CA SER A 637 -51.77 -21.05 -45.18
C SER A 637 -50.31 -21.54 -45.01
N SER A 638 -49.95 -21.75 -43.73
CA SER A 638 -49.33 -22.93 -43.05
C SER A 638 -47.96 -23.53 -43.44
N ALA A 639 -47.07 -23.66 -42.45
CA ALA A 639 -46.34 -24.89 -42.00
C ALA A 639 -45.23 -24.47 -41.01
N GLU A 640 -45.32 -24.74 -39.70
CA GLU A 640 -44.81 -25.93 -38.98
C GLU A 640 -43.34 -26.34 -39.22
N GLY A 641 -42.54 -26.28 -38.14
CA GLY A 641 -41.72 -27.42 -37.70
C GLY A 641 -40.22 -27.43 -37.99
N VAL A 642 -39.41 -27.44 -36.91
CA VAL A 642 -38.44 -28.49 -36.52
C VAL A 642 -37.18 -27.92 -35.86
N THR A 643 -36.93 -28.41 -34.66
CA THR A 643 -35.75 -28.32 -33.80
C THR A 643 -34.54 -29.11 -34.33
N ALA A 644 -33.33 -28.58 -34.10
CA ALA A 644 -32.21 -29.24 -33.44
C ALA A 644 -31.24 -28.19 -32.90
#